data_AF-A0A812S0S4-F1
#
_entry.id   AF-A0A812S0S4-F1
#
_cell.length_a   1.000
_cell.length_b   1.000
_cell.length_c   1.000
_cell.angle_alpha   90.00
_cell.angle_beta   90.00
_cell.angle_gamma   90.00
#
_symmetry.space_group_name_H-M   'P 1'
#
loop_
_entity.id
_entity.type
_entity.pdbx_description
1 polymer ?
#
loop_
_entity_poly.entity_id
_entity_poly.type
_entity_poly.pdbx_seq_one_letter_code
_entity_poly.pdbx_strand_id
1 'polypeptide(L)'
;MQLSEMKQLEQLKPLPGLGEVQTLLGAAPAWKSEPRLATALLSALAKVQRWDVAVRVLQVMRACTVETNVFHFTSAVAACEKGKAWHLAVDIFQSMSQVGILPNEVTYNSAIGACEGWSWATAIHLLDGMHRVLSCSQTSYNICMNACSRVWHVAVSFLRSMTEVGVLPNVISRSCAVHVGSPWDVAFHLLGQTSSDPIAFSALATRGPWVYALELFENLRFLRLRIDAVLCHHVATACRATGSRVGSWQHAVHICHSMSDIALLQNAVSYNCSIIACADGGNSQLAAMLLQQMLKAHLRASLFSYNSLAFAHQRCDAWEKSMDLLAQISQVSIRANAMSFSSVGRWTVSLEQLQHMHCKQLKRDSINWSLAAASCDQVSAWKSALQLCHGGPATEICSAAITSCEKQSRWRHALALLRLIEPDMISFWAANRRFSFVLELQSLPVQMLSDNGPYFFWDDGVCSKADQISHLGNMASSFSPLECLAVCLAACLARHVSQILAEPMAWNQAPVKVTTLPNGVRVATKETFAETASVGVYLDAGVRDETKDTRGATYLLEQLSLTGTSKRPMAKLEAEIESLGATLDLSYGREHSAFNMTMFKGDVAQGVDILADMVTAPALGNLAKEKQGILRKLEEAEQPTRQVIDDRLHACAFRDYSLGFSTVGPFEGIETLSQEQLKKHHETNFTADKMVLAASGAVKHEELVKLAEKALGGVKAGPPRVYTTKPYFCGAQLLYRNDEMGPLAYISTGWEAVPWKSPDAVTFMVMQAIIGTYKKNAGLVPGSISGNRVTNAVANKMGVGCAEEYEAFMHFYKDTGVFGWYIVCDEVAVEHAIGELMFGCNLLSFSVTDEEVERAKRELKATLVNGSGSTRDSCNQVGKEVLAYGRGVPPAEMMLRIDAVDAEEVKRVAYKYLNDQEISVTALGPLHGMPELYIMRQAEFFSNLAAAWPSGSCDMHLAESPMIRFRDGSRMAMMRLRREETQILTFWFLCSSGNAMSRTCGT
;
A
#
# COMPACT_ATOMS: atom_id res chain seq x y z
N MET A 1 -57.30 17.14 -2.84
CA MET A 1 -57.14 17.73 -4.18
C MET A 1 -57.82 16.84 -5.19
N GLN A 2 -58.53 17.46 -6.14
CA GLN A 2 -59.13 16.75 -7.27
C GLN A 2 -58.04 16.41 -8.31
N LEU A 3 -58.24 15.33 -9.08
CA LEU A 3 -57.30 14.83 -10.10
C LEU A 3 -56.99 15.88 -11.21
N SER A 4 -57.85 16.89 -11.35
CA SER A 4 -57.72 18.05 -12.24
C SER A 4 -56.62 19.02 -11.80
N GLU A 5 -56.46 19.26 -10.50
CA GLU A 5 -55.46 20.18 -9.93
C GLU A 5 -54.04 19.60 -10.04
N MET A 6 -53.88 18.27 -9.91
CA MET A 6 -52.59 17.59 -10.13
C MET A 6 -52.11 17.69 -11.58
N LYS A 7 -53.01 17.61 -12.57
CA LYS A 7 -52.66 17.76 -13.99
C LYS A 7 -52.22 19.18 -14.35
N GLN A 8 -52.73 20.19 -13.65
CA GLN A 8 -52.30 21.59 -13.85
C GLN A 8 -50.90 21.83 -13.26
N LEU A 9 -50.56 21.19 -12.14
CA LEU A 9 -49.21 21.25 -11.55
C LEU A 9 -48.14 20.58 -12.42
N GLU A 10 -48.49 19.52 -13.16
CA GLU A 10 -47.58 18.88 -14.12
C GLU A 10 -47.20 19.80 -15.30
N GLN A 11 -48.07 20.74 -15.68
CA GLN A 11 -47.88 21.65 -16.82
C GLN A 11 -47.01 22.88 -16.50
N LEU A 12 -46.62 23.08 -15.23
CA LEU A 12 -45.77 24.21 -14.82
C LEU A 12 -44.31 24.01 -15.28
N LYS A 13 -43.70 25.10 -15.77
CA LYS A 13 -42.27 25.17 -16.13
C LYS A 13 -41.38 24.69 -14.96
N PRO A 14 -40.20 24.10 -15.23
CA PRO A 14 -39.23 23.79 -14.20
C PRO A 14 -38.79 25.08 -13.49
N LEU A 15 -38.91 25.13 -12.15
CA LEU A 15 -38.69 26.30 -11.28
C LEU A 15 -39.65 27.51 -11.52
N PRO A 16 -40.93 27.40 -11.13
CA PRO A 16 -41.90 28.49 -11.29
C PRO A 16 -41.63 29.70 -10.38
N GLY A 17 -42.02 30.90 -10.84
CA GLY A 17 -41.90 32.15 -10.08
C GLY A 17 -42.69 32.12 -8.77
N LEU A 18 -42.23 32.84 -7.74
CA LEU A 18 -42.88 32.86 -6.40
C LEU A 18 -44.33 33.36 -6.50
N GLY A 19 -44.58 34.33 -7.39
CA GLY A 19 -45.90 34.87 -7.69
C GLY A 19 -46.79 33.94 -8.51
N GLU A 20 -46.24 33.10 -9.39
CA GLU A 20 -47.00 32.11 -10.18
C GLU A 20 -47.53 30.99 -9.29
N VAL A 21 -46.70 30.54 -8.33
CA VAL A 21 -47.12 29.52 -7.35
C VAL A 21 -48.12 30.09 -6.34
N GLN A 22 -47.97 31.35 -5.92
CA GLN A 22 -48.94 32.03 -5.04
C GLN A 22 -50.32 32.22 -5.71
N THR A 23 -50.34 32.62 -6.98
CA THR A 23 -51.59 32.86 -7.73
C THR A 23 -52.31 31.56 -8.06
N LEU A 24 -51.57 30.49 -8.39
CA LEU A 24 -52.13 29.19 -8.76
C LEU A 24 -52.62 28.39 -7.54
N LEU A 25 -51.97 28.56 -6.39
CA LEU A 25 -52.38 27.85 -5.18
C LEU A 25 -53.50 28.53 -4.40
N GLY A 26 -53.75 29.84 -4.56
CA GLY A 26 -54.97 30.54 -4.11
C GLY A 26 -55.41 30.33 -2.63
N ALA A 27 -54.57 29.71 -1.80
CA ALA A 27 -54.97 29.03 -0.56
C ALA A 27 -54.10 29.44 0.64
N ALA A 28 -53.36 30.55 0.53
CA ALA A 28 -52.59 31.11 1.64
C ALA A 28 -53.41 31.33 2.94
N PRO A 29 -54.68 31.79 2.91
CA PRO A 29 -55.50 31.85 4.12
C PRO A 29 -56.04 30.47 4.56
N ALA A 30 -56.28 29.54 3.64
CA ALA A 30 -56.78 28.20 3.95
C ALA A 30 -55.72 27.31 4.64
N TRP A 31 -54.44 27.52 4.36
CA TRP A 31 -53.35 26.82 5.07
C TRP A 31 -53.10 27.34 6.48
N LYS A 32 -53.51 28.58 6.78
CA LYS A 32 -53.53 29.09 8.17
C LYS A 32 -54.61 28.39 9.01
N SER A 33 -55.77 28.08 8.42
CA SER A 33 -56.85 27.38 9.12
C SER A 33 -56.67 25.85 9.14
N GLU A 34 -56.12 25.25 8.08
CA GLU A 34 -55.92 23.79 7.96
C GLU A 34 -54.54 23.42 7.39
N PRO A 35 -53.50 23.26 8.24
CA PRO A 35 -52.14 22.93 7.80
C PRO A 35 -52.02 21.54 7.14
N ARG A 36 -52.97 20.63 7.37
CA ARG A 36 -53.00 19.28 6.77
C ARG A 36 -53.12 19.29 5.25
N LEU A 37 -53.76 20.31 4.68
CA LEU A 37 -53.92 20.46 3.23
C LEU A 37 -52.56 20.72 2.55
N ALA A 38 -51.71 21.51 3.18
CA ALA A 38 -50.34 21.76 2.72
C ALA A 38 -49.48 20.49 2.79
N THR A 39 -49.62 19.69 3.87
CA THR A 39 -48.93 18.40 3.99
C THR A 39 -49.37 17.39 2.92
N ALA A 40 -50.67 17.33 2.62
CA ALA A 40 -51.22 16.45 1.58
C ALA A 40 -50.73 16.85 0.18
N LEU A 41 -50.63 18.15 -0.10
CA LEU A 41 -50.06 18.67 -1.34
C LEU A 41 -48.57 18.29 -1.48
N LEU A 42 -47.75 18.52 -0.44
CA LEU A 42 -46.33 18.15 -0.46
C LEU A 42 -46.12 16.64 -0.62
N SER A 43 -46.94 15.82 0.04
CA SER A 43 -46.92 14.36 -0.13
C SER A 43 -47.29 13.91 -1.55
N ALA A 44 -48.27 14.58 -2.17
CA ALA A 44 -48.64 14.33 -3.57
C ALA A 44 -47.51 14.74 -4.53
N LEU A 45 -46.86 15.89 -4.31
CA LEU A 45 -45.71 16.33 -5.10
C LEU A 45 -44.51 15.39 -4.97
N ALA A 46 -44.28 14.82 -3.78
CA ALA A 46 -43.28 13.78 -3.59
C ALA A 46 -43.57 12.51 -4.42
N LYS A 47 -44.84 12.13 -4.61
CA LYS A 47 -45.19 10.98 -5.48
C LYS A 47 -44.95 11.27 -6.97
N VAL A 48 -45.09 12.52 -7.39
CA VAL A 48 -44.90 12.97 -8.78
C VAL A 48 -43.44 13.39 -9.07
N GLN A 49 -42.54 13.35 -8.07
CA GLN A 49 -41.11 13.67 -8.20
C GLN A 49 -40.81 15.13 -8.60
N ARG A 50 -41.77 16.05 -8.36
CA ARG A 50 -41.64 17.50 -8.64
C ARG A 50 -41.06 18.24 -7.44
N TRP A 51 -39.75 18.12 -7.25
CA TRP A 51 -39.03 18.80 -6.15
C TRP A 51 -39.09 20.32 -6.28
N ASP A 52 -39.01 20.84 -7.50
CA ASP A 52 -39.02 22.27 -7.85
C ASP A 52 -40.23 23.02 -7.29
N VAL A 53 -41.43 22.44 -7.44
CA VAL A 53 -42.67 23.00 -6.93
C VAL A 53 -42.78 22.81 -5.40
N ALA A 54 -42.31 21.67 -4.88
CA ALA A 54 -42.35 21.37 -3.45
C ALA A 54 -41.52 22.36 -2.61
N VAL A 55 -40.32 22.73 -3.07
CA VAL A 55 -39.48 23.75 -2.42
C VAL A 55 -40.18 25.11 -2.43
N ARG A 56 -40.82 25.47 -3.55
CA ARG A 56 -41.51 26.75 -3.68
C ARG A 56 -42.74 26.85 -2.79
N VAL A 57 -43.50 25.76 -2.64
CA VAL A 57 -44.62 25.67 -1.69
C VAL A 57 -44.13 25.91 -0.26
N LEU A 58 -43.00 25.32 0.14
CA LEU A 58 -42.43 25.52 1.48
C LEU A 58 -41.95 26.97 1.71
N GLN A 59 -41.38 27.62 0.69
CA GLN A 59 -41.04 29.04 0.74
C GLN A 59 -42.27 29.96 0.82
N VAL A 60 -43.36 29.64 0.11
CA VAL A 60 -44.63 30.37 0.18
C VAL A 60 -45.27 30.22 1.56
N MET A 61 -45.25 29.03 2.15
CA MET A 61 -45.73 28.82 3.52
C MET A 61 -45.00 29.71 4.54
N ARG A 62 -43.67 29.84 4.39
CA ARG A 62 -42.85 30.74 5.22
C ARG A 62 -43.18 32.22 4.99
N ALA A 63 -43.31 32.64 3.72
CA ALA A 63 -43.67 34.01 3.37
C ALA A 63 -45.08 34.42 3.86
N CYS A 64 -45.99 33.45 3.96
CA CYS A 64 -47.35 33.64 4.45
C CYS A 64 -47.51 33.47 5.97
N THR A 65 -46.40 33.36 6.73
CA THR A 65 -46.38 33.19 8.20
C THR A 65 -47.21 32.00 8.71
N VAL A 66 -47.24 30.89 7.97
CA VAL A 66 -47.90 29.65 8.41
C VAL A 66 -46.95 28.88 9.32
N GLU A 67 -47.43 28.34 10.45
CA GLU A 67 -46.62 27.50 11.34
C GLU A 67 -46.21 26.20 10.62
N THR A 68 -44.93 26.11 10.26
CA THR A 68 -44.38 24.94 9.58
C THR A 68 -43.98 23.88 10.61
N ASN A 69 -44.65 22.73 10.58
CA ASN A 69 -44.28 21.56 11.41
C ASN A 69 -43.30 20.60 10.70
N VAL A 70 -42.73 19.64 11.46
CA VAL A 70 -41.80 18.59 11.00
C VAL A 70 -42.27 17.92 9.70
N PHE A 71 -43.57 17.55 9.61
CA PHE A 71 -44.14 16.85 8.45
C PHE A 71 -44.03 17.60 7.11
N HIS A 72 -44.04 18.94 7.14
CA HIS A 72 -43.91 19.76 5.92
C HIS A 72 -42.49 19.66 5.38
N PHE A 73 -41.50 19.74 6.27
CA PHE A 73 -40.09 19.56 5.93
C PHE A 73 -39.79 18.13 5.48
N THR A 74 -40.27 17.11 6.21
CA THR A 74 -40.07 15.71 5.82
C THR A 74 -40.62 15.44 4.41
N SER A 75 -41.80 15.96 4.09
CA SER A 75 -42.42 15.76 2.77
C SER A 75 -41.68 16.49 1.64
N ALA A 76 -41.14 17.68 1.92
CA ALA A 76 -40.32 18.43 0.97
C ALA A 76 -38.96 17.75 0.72
N VAL A 77 -38.29 17.27 1.77
CA VAL A 77 -37.04 16.51 1.67
C VAL A 77 -37.27 15.19 0.91
N ALA A 78 -38.38 14.48 1.16
CA ALA A 78 -38.75 13.27 0.42
C ALA A 78 -39.08 13.53 -1.06
N ALA A 79 -39.60 14.71 -1.41
CA ALA A 79 -39.76 15.13 -2.80
C ALA A 79 -38.41 15.37 -3.48
N CYS A 80 -37.45 15.96 -2.75
CA CYS A 80 -36.08 16.18 -3.23
C CYS A 80 -35.29 14.88 -3.41
N GLU A 81 -35.49 13.90 -2.49
CA GLU A 81 -34.95 12.55 -2.59
C GLU A 81 -35.37 11.88 -3.91
N LYS A 82 -36.67 11.82 -4.17
CA LYS A 82 -37.21 11.23 -5.41
C LYS A 82 -36.87 12.03 -6.66
N GLY A 83 -36.65 13.34 -6.50
CA GLY A 83 -36.22 14.27 -7.54
C GLY A 83 -34.71 14.32 -7.80
N LYS A 84 -33.89 13.56 -7.04
CA LYS A 84 -32.41 13.54 -7.10
C LYS A 84 -31.73 14.90 -6.87
N ALA A 85 -32.35 15.80 -6.10
CA ALA A 85 -31.84 17.14 -5.80
C ALA A 85 -31.22 17.21 -4.39
N TRP A 86 -30.03 16.62 -4.22
CA TRP A 86 -29.39 16.43 -2.90
C TRP A 86 -29.02 17.73 -2.18
N HIS A 87 -28.51 18.72 -2.90
CA HIS A 87 -28.06 20.01 -2.33
C HIS A 87 -29.23 20.76 -1.67
N LEU A 88 -30.37 20.85 -2.34
CA LEU A 88 -31.58 21.47 -1.79
C LEU A 88 -32.17 20.66 -0.63
N ALA A 89 -32.06 19.33 -0.65
CA ALA A 89 -32.50 18.49 0.46
C ALA A 89 -31.71 18.80 1.75
N VAL A 90 -30.39 18.98 1.64
CA VAL A 90 -29.51 19.35 2.77
C VAL A 90 -29.79 20.78 3.24
N ASP A 91 -29.99 21.73 2.33
CA ASP A 91 -30.31 23.12 2.70
C ASP A 91 -31.65 23.22 3.44
N ILE A 92 -32.67 22.49 2.98
CA ILE A 92 -33.98 22.44 3.63
C ILE A 92 -33.84 21.79 5.02
N PHE A 93 -33.06 20.71 5.14
CA PHE A 93 -32.76 20.05 6.40
C PHE A 93 -32.07 20.99 7.40
N GLN A 94 -31.02 21.70 7.00
CA GLN A 94 -30.33 22.67 7.85
C GLN A 94 -31.24 23.84 8.23
N SER A 95 -32.15 24.25 7.35
CA SER A 95 -33.12 25.30 7.67
C SER A 95 -34.15 24.89 8.74
N MET A 96 -34.29 23.59 9.06
CA MET A 96 -35.16 23.15 10.16
C MET A 96 -34.59 23.54 11.53
N SER A 97 -33.27 23.42 11.72
CA SER A 97 -32.62 23.77 12.98
C SER A 97 -32.66 25.28 13.23
N GLN A 98 -32.56 26.10 12.17
CA GLN A 98 -32.68 27.55 12.25
C GLN A 98 -34.08 28.01 12.70
N VAL A 99 -35.12 27.21 12.41
CA VAL A 99 -36.51 27.47 12.83
C VAL A 99 -36.83 26.84 14.19
N GLY A 100 -35.88 26.11 14.80
CA GLY A 100 -36.05 25.46 16.10
C GLY A 100 -36.87 24.16 16.06
N ILE A 101 -37.02 23.55 14.87
CA ILE A 101 -37.79 22.31 14.68
C ILE A 101 -36.82 21.12 14.68
N LEU A 102 -37.01 20.19 15.61
CA LEU A 102 -36.18 18.99 15.71
C LEU A 102 -36.54 17.99 14.58
N PRO A 103 -35.57 17.56 13.76
CA PRO A 103 -35.80 16.53 12.74
C PRO A 103 -36.07 15.16 13.39
N ASN A 104 -36.99 14.39 12.81
CA ASN A 104 -37.26 13.01 13.22
C ASN A 104 -36.50 12.01 12.33
N GLU A 105 -36.54 10.72 12.70
CA GLU A 105 -35.86 9.62 11.98
C GLU A 105 -36.17 9.60 10.47
N VAL A 106 -37.44 9.79 10.09
CA VAL A 106 -37.88 9.81 8.68
C VAL A 106 -37.24 10.96 7.91
N THR A 107 -37.07 12.12 8.55
CA THR A 107 -36.45 13.30 7.93
C THR A 107 -34.95 13.10 7.69
N TYR A 108 -34.24 12.51 8.67
CA TYR A 108 -32.84 12.11 8.49
C TYR A 108 -32.70 11.07 7.38
N ASN A 109 -33.54 10.04 7.36
CA ASN A 109 -33.51 8.98 6.36
C ASN A 109 -33.74 9.50 4.94
N SER A 110 -34.71 10.39 4.73
CA SER A 110 -34.92 11.02 3.41
C SER A 110 -33.79 11.96 3.01
N ALA A 111 -33.14 12.66 3.95
CA ALA A 111 -31.99 13.51 3.66
C ALA A 111 -30.74 12.70 3.28
N ILE A 112 -30.48 11.59 3.99
CA ILE A 112 -29.41 10.63 3.68
C ILE A 112 -29.69 9.95 2.34
N GLY A 113 -30.94 9.53 2.09
CA GLY A 113 -31.37 8.93 0.82
C GLY A 113 -31.22 9.88 -0.37
N ALA A 114 -31.49 11.18 -0.18
CA ALA A 114 -31.27 12.18 -1.22
C ALA A 114 -29.79 12.29 -1.65
N CYS A 115 -28.84 11.91 -0.79
CA CYS A 115 -27.41 11.94 -1.08
C CYS A 115 -26.92 10.75 -1.93
N GLU A 116 -27.81 9.83 -2.32
CA GLU A 116 -27.45 8.61 -3.06
C GLU A 116 -26.74 8.90 -4.40
N GLY A 117 -25.47 8.50 -4.50
CA GLY A 117 -24.67 8.58 -5.73
C GLY A 117 -23.98 9.93 -6.00
N TRP A 118 -24.24 10.96 -5.19
CA TRP A 118 -23.72 12.32 -5.41
C TRP A 118 -22.74 12.77 -4.33
N SER A 119 -23.01 12.53 -3.04
CA SER A 119 -22.13 12.94 -1.93
C SER A 119 -22.26 12.01 -0.72
N TRP A 120 -21.36 11.03 -0.63
CA TRP A 120 -21.34 10.05 0.47
C TRP A 120 -20.83 10.67 1.79
N ALA A 121 -19.93 11.65 1.74
CA ALA A 121 -19.38 12.30 2.93
C ALA A 121 -20.46 13.05 3.74
N THR A 122 -21.38 13.73 3.05
CA THR A 122 -22.51 14.41 3.71
C THR A 122 -23.51 13.42 4.31
N ALA A 123 -23.71 12.26 3.67
CA ALA A 123 -24.56 11.20 4.20
C ALA A 123 -24.03 10.66 5.55
N ILE A 124 -22.71 10.47 5.67
CA ILE A 124 -22.05 10.04 6.91
C ILE A 124 -22.19 11.11 8.00
N HIS A 125 -21.95 12.38 7.66
CA HIS A 125 -22.10 13.48 8.61
C HIS A 125 -23.55 13.60 9.13
N LEU A 126 -24.55 13.37 8.26
CA LEU A 126 -25.96 13.34 8.67
C LEU A 126 -26.28 12.13 9.58
N LEU A 127 -25.68 10.97 9.33
CA LEU A 127 -25.84 9.79 10.19
C LEU A 127 -25.16 9.98 11.56
N ASP A 128 -23.96 10.57 11.62
CA ASP A 128 -23.28 10.91 12.89
C ASP A 128 -24.07 11.97 13.68
N GLY A 129 -24.61 12.97 12.98
CA GLY A 129 -25.53 13.95 13.57
C GLY A 129 -26.80 13.29 14.13
N MET A 130 -27.34 12.29 13.44
CA MET A 130 -28.47 11.51 13.94
C MET A 130 -28.11 10.68 15.17
N HIS A 131 -26.94 10.04 15.19
CA HIS A 131 -26.47 9.20 16.30
C HIS A 131 -26.38 9.97 17.63
N ARG A 132 -26.07 11.27 17.57
CA ARG A 132 -25.99 12.15 18.75
C ARG A 132 -27.35 12.56 19.32
N VAL A 133 -28.42 12.49 18.53
CA VAL A 133 -29.74 13.05 18.88
C VAL A 133 -30.84 11.98 18.96
N LEU A 134 -30.73 10.88 18.19
CA LEU A 134 -31.75 9.84 18.04
C LEU A 134 -31.10 8.45 17.92
N SER A 135 -31.82 7.40 18.34
CA SER A 135 -31.40 6.01 18.14
C SER A 135 -31.48 5.63 16.66
N CYS A 136 -30.37 5.15 16.10
CA CYS A 136 -30.30 4.74 14.70
C CYS A 136 -30.97 3.37 14.49
N SER A 137 -31.91 3.29 13.55
CA SER A 137 -32.56 2.04 13.16
C SER A 137 -31.78 1.28 12.09
N GLN A 138 -32.11 -0.01 11.89
CA GLN A 138 -31.58 -0.83 10.79
C GLN A 138 -31.80 -0.15 9.42
N THR A 139 -32.94 0.51 9.22
CA THR A 139 -33.28 1.22 7.98
C THR A 139 -32.35 2.40 7.72
N SER A 140 -31.95 3.11 8.79
CA SER A 140 -31.09 4.30 8.70
C SER A 140 -29.68 3.92 8.22
N TYR A 141 -29.12 2.84 8.75
CA TYR A 141 -27.85 2.28 8.28
C TYR A 141 -27.95 1.75 6.84
N ASN A 142 -29.06 1.10 6.47
CA ASN A 142 -29.26 0.60 5.10
C ASN A 142 -29.30 1.73 4.05
N ILE A 143 -29.99 2.83 4.37
CA ILE A 143 -30.06 4.00 3.47
C ILE A 143 -28.68 4.66 3.37
N CYS A 144 -27.94 4.79 4.48
CA CYS A 144 -26.59 5.34 4.45
C CYS A 144 -25.61 4.45 3.67
N MET A 145 -25.69 3.12 3.83
CA MET A 145 -24.89 2.18 3.06
C MET A 145 -25.19 2.27 1.56
N ASN A 146 -26.47 2.37 1.16
CA ASN A 146 -26.84 2.59 -0.24
C ASN A 146 -26.34 3.95 -0.76
N ALA A 147 -26.41 5.00 0.06
CA ALA A 147 -25.88 6.31 -0.31
C ALA A 147 -24.35 6.27 -0.54
N CYS A 148 -23.66 5.36 0.16
CA CYS A 148 -22.22 5.09 0.01
C CYS A 148 -21.88 4.14 -1.16
N SER A 149 -22.76 3.95 -2.16
CA SER A 149 -22.64 3.01 -3.30
C SER A 149 -21.31 2.97 -4.06
N ARG A 150 -20.43 3.98 -3.91
CA ARG A 150 -19.12 4.07 -4.58
C ARG A 150 -17.94 3.72 -3.68
N VAL A 151 -18.14 3.60 -2.36
CA VAL A 151 -17.08 3.49 -1.35
C VAL A 151 -17.36 2.30 -0.44
N TRP A 152 -17.03 1.10 -0.91
CA TRP A 152 -17.38 -0.17 -0.26
C TRP A 152 -16.77 -0.38 1.13
N HIS A 153 -15.54 0.08 1.37
CA HIS A 153 -14.87 -0.12 2.65
C HIS A 153 -15.59 0.60 3.80
N VAL A 154 -16.17 1.77 3.52
CA VAL A 154 -16.98 2.51 4.50
C VAL A 154 -18.29 1.78 4.78
N ALA A 155 -18.94 1.23 3.75
CA ALA A 155 -20.16 0.43 3.94
C ALA A 155 -19.90 -0.84 4.79
N VAL A 156 -18.75 -1.49 4.63
CA VAL A 156 -18.34 -2.64 5.47
C VAL A 156 -18.05 -2.20 6.91
N SER A 157 -17.44 -1.03 7.11
CA SER A 157 -17.21 -0.49 8.46
C SER A 157 -18.53 -0.22 9.20
N PHE A 158 -19.59 0.16 8.49
CA PHE A 158 -20.91 0.37 9.08
C PHE A 158 -21.57 -0.93 9.58
N LEU A 159 -21.30 -2.08 8.96
CA LEU A 159 -21.79 -3.37 9.49
C LEU A 159 -21.16 -3.70 10.84
N ARG A 160 -19.89 -3.33 11.04
CA ARG A 160 -19.19 -3.47 12.32
C ARG A 160 -19.71 -2.47 13.34
N SER A 161 -19.89 -1.20 12.95
CA SER A 161 -20.44 -0.19 13.86
C SER A 161 -21.89 -0.50 14.28
N MET A 162 -22.70 -1.11 13.41
CA MET A 162 -24.04 -1.61 13.75
C MET A 162 -23.98 -2.61 14.90
N THR A 163 -23.03 -3.56 14.86
CA THR A 163 -22.86 -4.55 15.95
C THR A 163 -22.35 -3.92 17.24
N GLU A 164 -21.49 -2.91 17.17
CA GLU A 164 -20.95 -2.18 18.34
C GLU A 164 -22.03 -1.34 19.03
N VAL A 165 -23.00 -0.80 18.27
CA VAL A 165 -24.14 -0.04 18.78
C VAL A 165 -25.32 -0.95 19.23
N GLY A 166 -25.18 -2.27 19.11
CA GLY A 166 -26.20 -3.26 19.52
C GLY A 166 -27.35 -3.45 18.53
N VAL A 167 -27.21 -2.95 17.30
CA VAL A 167 -28.19 -3.15 16.21
C VAL A 167 -27.72 -4.32 15.34
N LEU A 168 -28.39 -5.47 15.46
CA LEU A 168 -28.01 -6.64 14.68
C LEU A 168 -28.25 -6.42 13.17
N PRO A 169 -27.22 -6.57 12.31
CA PRO A 169 -27.40 -6.46 10.87
C PRO A 169 -28.27 -7.62 10.36
N ASN A 170 -29.26 -7.29 9.53
CA ASN A 170 -30.16 -8.27 8.91
C ASN A 170 -29.67 -8.64 7.49
N VAL A 171 -30.37 -9.56 6.82
CA VAL A 171 -30.01 -10.02 5.47
C VAL A 171 -29.99 -8.85 4.47
N ILE A 172 -30.87 -7.86 4.63
CA ILE A 172 -30.94 -6.67 3.79
C ILE A 172 -29.71 -5.77 4.03
N SER A 173 -29.29 -5.57 5.28
CA SER A 173 -28.08 -4.81 5.63
C SER A 173 -26.82 -5.43 5.02
N ARG A 174 -26.69 -6.76 5.10
CA ARG A 174 -25.55 -7.49 4.49
C ARG A 174 -25.64 -7.49 2.96
N SER A 175 -26.83 -7.63 2.39
CA SER A 175 -27.05 -7.55 0.94
C SER A 175 -26.75 -6.16 0.38
N CYS A 176 -27.14 -5.09 1.08
CA CYS A 176 -26.79 -3.71 0.75
C CYS A 176 -25.26 -3.51 0.73
N ALA A 177 -24.54 -4.00 1.75
CA ALA A 177 -23.08 -3.91 1.77
C ALA A 177 -22.41 -4.63 0.58
N VAL A 178 -22.96 -5.77 0.15
CA VAL A 178 -22.49 -6.51 -1.04
C VAL A 178 -22.84 -5.76 -2.34
N HIS A 179 -24.00 -5.11 -2.41
CA HIS A 179 -24.41 -4.28 -3.56
C HIS A 179 -23.55 -3.02 -3.76
N VAL A 180 -22.92 -2.52 -2.70
CA VAL A 180 -22.12 -1.27 -2.69
C VAL A 180 -20.71 -1.43 -3.30
N GLY A 181 -20.39 -2.60 -3.87
CA GLY A 181 -19.21 -2.79 -4.73
C GLY A 181 -17.97 -3.31 -4.00
N SER A 182 -18.15 -4.15 -2.98
CA SER A 182 -17.04 -4.82 -2.30
C SER A 182 -16.33 -5.83 -3.23
N PRO A 183 -15.01 -6.02 -3.09
CA PRO A 183 -14.28 -7.16 -3.61
C PRO A 183 -14.98 -8.50 -3.25
N TRP A 184 -14.95 -9.46 -4.16
CA TRP A 184 -15.74 -10.71 -4.07
C TRP A 184 -15.35 -11.57 -2.85
N ASP A 185 -14.07 -11.58 -2.51
CA ASP A 185 -13.48 -12.19 -1.32
C ASP A 185 -14.08 -11.65 -0.02
N VAL A 186 -14.22 -10.32 0.10
CA VAL A 186 -14.84 -9.68 1.26
C VAL A 186 -16.34 -9.97 1.30
N ALA A 187 -17.01 -9.96 0.15
CA ALA A 187 -18.43 -10.30 0.05
C ALA A 187 -18.74 -11.76 0.44
N PHE A 188 -17.86 -12.69 0.04
CA PHE A 188 -17.97 -14.11 0.36
C PHE A 188 -17.77 -14.34 1.86
N HIS A 189 -16.77 -13.70 2.48
CA HIS A 189 -16.55 -13.83 3.92
C HIS A 189 -17.71 -13.25 4.74
N LEU A 190 -18.28 -12.11 4.32
CA LEU A 190 -19.40 -11.46 5.01
C LEU A 190 -20.71 -12.26 4.92
N LEU A 191 -20.96 -12.94 3.78
CA LEU A 191 -22.16 -13.76 3.59
C LEU A 191 -22.00 -15.20 4.11
N GLY A 192 -20.79 -15.75 4.05
CA GLY A 192 -20.46 -17.10 4.52
C GLY A 192 -20.70 -17.31 6.01
N GLN A 193 -20.76 -16.23 6.79
CA GLN A 193 -20.99 -16.31 8.23
C GLN A 193 -22.45 -16.55 8.65
N THR A 194 -23.49 -16.26 7.83
CA THR A 194 -24.87 -16.22 8.41
C THR A 194 -26.12 -16.57 7.57
N SER A 195 -26.11 -16.96 6.28
CA SER A 195 -27.42 -17.26 5.64
C SER A 195 -27.45 -18.24 4.47
N SER A 196 -28.42 -19.16 4.51
CA SER A 196 -28.80 -20.14 3.48
C SER A 196 -29.78 -19.59 2.41
N ASP A 197 -29.73 -18.29 2.09
CA ASP A 197 -30.76 -17.64 1.26
C ASP A 197 -30.30 -17.40 -0.20
N PRO A 198 -31.04 -17.87 -1.23
CA PRO A 198 -30.67 -17.77 -2.65
C PRO A 198 -30.46 -16.35 -3.19
N ILE A 199 -31.14 -15.35 -2.62
CA ILE A 199 -31.10 -13.95 -3.09
C ILE A 199 -29.72 -13.33 -2.86
N ALA A 200 -29.10 -13.60 -1.70
CA ALA A 200 -27.76 -13.12 -1.38
C ALA A 200 -26.69 -13.75 -2.30
N PHE A 201 -26.85 -15.04 -2.61
CA PHE A 201 -25.97 -15.73 -3.57
C PHE A 201 -26.14 -15.24 -5.01
N SER A 202 -27.36 -14.86 -5.43
CA SER A 202 -27.61 -14.29 -6.77
C SER A 202 -26.91 -12.94 -6.99
N ALA A 203 -26.86 -12.10 -5.94
CA ALA A 203 -26.16 -10.82 -5.95
C ALA A 203 -24.63 -10.98 -5.98
N LEU A 204 -24.11 -12.04 -5.37
CA LEU A 204 -22.68 -12.38 -5.39
C LEU A 204 -22.24 -12.90 -6.77
N ALA A 205 -23.08 -13.74 -7.39
CA ALA A 205 -22.83 -14.30 -8.71
C ALA A 205 -22.73 -13.23 -9.82
N THR A 206 -23.46 -12.13 -9.72
CA THR A 206 -23.51 -11.09 -10.78
C THR A 206 -22.23 -10.25 -10.90
N ARG A 207 -21.34 -10.25 -9.90
CA ARG A 207 -20.15 -9.39 -9.87
C ARG A 207 -18.82 -10.13 -9.67
N GLY A 208 -18.85 -11.42 -9.33
CA GLY A 208 -17.65 -12.25 -9.16
C GLY A 208 -17.00 -12.68 -10.48
N PRO A 209 -15.71 -13.09 -10.46
CA PRO A 209 -15.11 -13.80 -11.58
C PRO A 209 -15.89 -15.08 -11.89
N TRP A 210 -16.08 -15.40 -13.17
CA TRP A 210 -16.95 -16.50 -13.61
C TRP A 210 -16.53 -17.87 -13.04
N VAL A 211 -15.23 -18.10 -12.82
CA VAL A 211 -14.68 -19.33 -12.23
C VAL A 211 -15.24 -19.57 -10.82
N TYR A 212 -15.23 -18.55 -9.97
CA TYR A 212 -15.73 -18.66 -8.60
C TYR A 212 -17.26 -18.70 -8.54
N ALA A 213 -17.95 -18.07 -9.49
CA ALA A 213 -19.41 -18.20 -9.62
C ALA A 213 -19.83 -19.64 -10.00
N LEU A 214 -19.03 -20.33 -10.82
CA LEU A 214 -19.21 -21.76 -11.14
C LEU A 214 -18.88 -22.65 -9.95
N GLU A 215 -17.78 -22.39 -9.26
CA GLU A 215 -17.40 -23.13 -8.05
C GLU A 215 -18.48 -23.00 -6.96
N LEU A 216 -19.03 -21.80 -6.78
CA LEU A 216 -20.16 -21.56 -5.90
C LEU A 216 -21.41 -22.35 -6.35
N PHE A 217 -21.70 -22.39 -7.66
CA PHE A 217 -22.83 -23.14 -8.20
C PHE A 217 -22.69 -24.65 -7.95
N GLU A 218 -21.50 -25.21 -8.18
CA GLU A 218 -21.21 -26.62 -7.91
C GLU A 218 -21.21 -26.93 -6.40
N ASN A 219 -20.70 -26.02 -5.56
CA ASN A 219 -20.76 -26.16 -4.11
C ASN A 219 -22.20 -26.14 -3.59
N LEU A 220 -23.07 -25.27 -4.12
CA LEU A 220 -24.50 -25.24 -3.77
C LEU A 220 -25.22 -26.53 -4.22
N ARG A 221 -24.82 -27.09 -5.37
CA ARG A 221 -25.31 -28.38 -5.87
C ARG A 221 -24.86 -29.54 -4.98
N PHE A 222 -23.60 -29.53 -4.54
CA PHE A 222 -23.04 -30.51 -3.61
C PHE A 222 -23.73 -30.47 -2.24
N LEU A 223 -24.03 -29.26 -1.74
CA LEU A 223 -24.72 -29.02 -0.47
C LEU A 223 -26.25 -29.23 -0.53
N ARG A 224 -26.81 -29.62 -1.68
CA ARG A 224 -28.26 -29.82 -1.91
C ARG A 224 -29.15 -28.63 -1.52
N LEU A 225 -28.63 -27.41 -1.63
CA LEU A 225 -29.41 -26.20 -1.38
C LEU A 225 -30.34 -25.90 -2.56
N ARG A 226 -31.45 -25.19 -2.31
CA ARG A 226 -32.48 -24.93 -3.34
C ARG A 226 -31.96 -23.92 -4.37
N ILE A 227 -31.56 -24.42 -5.53
CA ILE A 227 -31.18 -23.61 -6.71
C ILE A 227 -32.46 -23.15 -7.42
N ASP A 228 -32.57 -21.86 -7.71
CA ASP A 228 -33.70 -21.28 -8.45
C ASP A 228 -33.26 -20.77 -9.85
N ALA A 229 -34.24 -20.49 -10.71
CA ALA A 229 -33.98 -20.01 -12.07
C ALA A 229 -33.26 -18.66 -12.10
N VAL A 230 -33.38 -17.87 -11.02
CA VAL A 230 -32.73 -16.57 -10.86
C VAL A 230 -31.23 -16.74 -10.63
N LEU A 231 -30.81 -17.66 -9.75
CA LEU A 231 -29.39 -17.97 -9.54
C LEU A 231 -28.73 -18.50 -10.83
N CYS A 232 -29.37 -19.43 -11.55
CA CYS A 232 -28.87 -19.93 -12.83
C CYS A 232 -28.69 -18.81 -13.86
N HIS A 233 -29.63 -17.85 -13.90
CA HIS A 233 -29.51 -16.66 -14.74
C HIS A 233 -28.31 -15.80 -14.36
N HIS A 234 -28.11 -15.50 -13.08
CA HIS A 234 -27.03 -14.64 -12.61
C HIS A 234 -25.65 -15.28 -12.85
N VAL A 235 -25.50 -16.59 -12.63
CA VAL A 235 -24.27 -17.33 -12.97
C VAL A 235 -24.03 -17.36 -14.48
N ALA A 236 -25.07 -17.58 -15.29
CA ALA A 236 -24.95 -17.53 -16.75
C ALA A 236 -24.56 -16.12 -17.25
N THR A 237 -25.05 -15.05 -16.60
CA THR A 237 -24.62 -13.67 -16.92
C THR A 237 -23.20 -13.37 -16.48
N ALA A 238 -22.71 -13.98 -15.38
CA ALA A 238 -21.33 -13.85 -14.94
C ALA A 238 -20.36 -14.48 -15.96
N CYS A 239 -20.73 -15.64 -16.52
CA CYS A 239 -19.99 -16.33 -17.57
C CYS A 239 -19.93 -15.56 -18.91
N ARG A 240 -20.76 -14.53 -19.09
CA ARG A 240 -20.85 -13.72 -20.32
C ARG A 240 -19.71 -12.71 -20.51
N ALA A 241 -19.13 -12.21 -19.41
CA ALA A 241 -18.08 -11.18 -19.35
C ALA A 241 -18.31 -9.93 -20.24
N THR A 242 -18.80 -8.84 -19.64
CA THR A 242 -18.68 -7.49 -20.23
C THR A 242 -17.31 -6.89 -19.92
N GLY A 243 -16.47 -6.68 -20.95
CA GLY A 243 -15.26 -5.84 -20.88
C GLY A 243 -13.98 -6.55 -20.46
N SER A 244 -13.09 -6.75 -21.45
CA SER A 244 -11.65 -7.10 -21.32
C SER A 244 -11.22 -8.41 -20.63
N ARG A 245 -12.13 -9.33 -20.29
CA ARG A 245 -11.77 -10.66 -19.76
C ARG A 245 -12.36 -11.75 -20.63
N VAL A 246 -11.59 -12.79 -20.93
CA VAL A 246 -12.05 -13.97 -21.69
C VAL A 246 -13.16 -14.65 -20.89
N GLY A 247 -14.42 -14.42 -21.28
CA GLY A 247 -15.58 -15.14 -20.78
C GLY A 247 -15.69 -16.51 -21.44
N SER A 248 -16.13 -17.52 -20.70
CA SER A 248 -16.34 -18.87 -21.23
C SER A 248 -17.82 -19.10 -21.58
N TRP A 249 -18.18 -18.79 -22.83
CA TRP A 249 -19.54 -18.97 -23.35
C TRP A 249 -20.04 -20.42 -23.28
N GLN A 250 -19.12 -21.40 -23.30
CA GLN A 250 -19.42 -22.83 -23.21
C GLN A 250 -20.09 -23.20 -21.88
N HIS A 251 -19.63 -22.62 -20.78
CA HIS A 251 -20.19 -22.88 -19.45
C HIS A 251 -21.60 -22.27 -19.30
N ALA A 252 -21.86 -21.11 -19.92
CA ALA A 252 -23.20 -20.52 -19.93
C ALA A 252 -24.23 -21.40 -20.67
N VAL A 253 -23.82 -22.00 -21.80
CA VAL A 253 -24.65 -22.96 -22.56
C VAL A 253 -24.84 -24.26 -21.77
N HIS A 254 -23.80 -24.74 -21.08
CA HIS A 254 -23.88 -25.92 -20.22
C HIS A 254 -24.87 -25.73 -19.06
N ILE A 255 -24.83 -24.58 -18.38
CA ILE A 255 -25.78 -24.23 -17.31
C ILE A 255 -27.23 -24.23 -17.85
N CYS A 256 -27.45 -23.69 -19.05
CA CYS A 256 -28.78 -23.68 -19.64
C CYS A 256 -29.31 -25.10 -19.90
N HIS A 257 -28.45 -26.02 -20.34
CA HIS A 257 -28.80 -27.44 -20.50
C HIS A 257 -28.97 -28.14 -19.15
N SER A 258 -28.10 -27.87 -18.16
CA SER A 258 -28.20 -28.50 -16.84
C SER A 258 -29.44 -28.05 -16.04
N MET A 259 -30.10 -26.95 -16.44
CA MET A 259 -31.40 -26.57 -15.86
C MET A 259 -32.48 -27.65 -16.04
N SER A 260 -32.45 -28.41 -17.16
CA SER A 260 -33.40 -29.52 -17.32
C SER A 260 -33.10 -30.69 -16.37
N ASP A 261 -31.82 -30.90 -16.05
CA ASP A 261 -31.37 -31.97 -15.15
C ASP A 261 -31.76 -31.69 -13.68
N ILE A 262 -31.94 -30.42 -13.33
CA ILE A 262 -32.34 -29.94 -12.00
C ILE A 262 -33.88 -29.76 -11.90
N ALA A 263 -34.64 -30.21 -12.90
CA ALA A 263 -36.11 -30.08 -13.00
C ALA A 263 -36.63 -28.62 -12.98
N LEU A 264 -35.82 -27.65 -13.42
CA LEU A 264 -36.23 -26.26 -13.63
C LEU A 264 -36.69 -26.05 -15.08
N LEU A 265 -37.84 -25.41 -15.27
CA LEU A 265 -38.33 -25.06 -16.61
C LEU A 265 -37.47 -23.95 -17.23
N GLN A 266 -36.86 -24.23 -18.38
CA GLN A 266 -36.17 -23.22 -19.18
C GLN A 266 -37.17 -22.15 -19.65
N ASN A 267 -36.80 -20.87 -19.54
CA ASN A 267 -37.65 -19.76 -19.95
C ASN A 267 -36.96 -18.91 -21.03
N ALA A 268 -37.68 -17.96 -21.63
CA ALA A 268 -37.15 -17.12 -22.71
C ALA A 268 -35.90 -16.31 -22.28
N VAL A 269 -35.76 -15.99 -21.00
CA VAL A 269 -34.61 -15.25 -20.46
C VAL A 269 -33.36 -16.14 -20.41
N SER A 270 -33.48 -17.40 -20.01
CA SER A 270 -32.39 -18.39 -20.03
C SER A 270 -31.83 -18.61 -21.44
N TYR A 271 -32.72 -18.75 -22.44
CA TYR A 271 -32.31 -18.88 -23.84
C TYR A 271 -31.66 -17.61 -24.37
N ASN A 272 -32.21 -16.43 -24.06
CA ASN A 272 -31.64 -15.15 -24.49
C ASN A 272 -30.22 -14.95 -23.93
N CYS A 273 -29.96 -15.31 -22.66
CA CYS A 273 -28.64 -15.23 -22.07
C CYS A 273 -27.62 -16.13 -22.78
N SER A 274 -28.02 -17.37 -23.11
CA SER A 274 -27.18 -18.32 -23.85
C SER A 274 -26.91 -17.84 -25.29
N ILE A 275 -27.91 -17.26 -25.96
CA ILE A 275 -27.77 -16.68 -27.29
C ILE A 275 -26.77 -15.52 -27.27
N ILE A 276 -26.84 -14.63 -26.26
CA ILE A 276 -25.89 -13.51 -26.13
C ILE A 276 -24.49 -14.00 -25.78
N ALA A 277 -24.34 -15.00 -24.90
CA ALA A 277 -23.04 -15.58 -24.59
C ALA A 277 -22.39 -16.20 -25.85
N CYS A 278 -23.18 -16.86 -26.70
CA CYS A 278 -22.71 -17.37 -27.99
C CYS A 278 -22.36 -16.24 -28.98
N ALA A 279 -23.08 -15.12 -28.92
CA ALA A 279 -22.76 -13.92 -29.70
C ALA A 279 -21.40 -13.34 -29.30
N ASP A 280 -21.14 -13.20 -28.00
CA ASP A 280 -19.85 -12.71 -27.48
C ASP A 280 -18.70 -13.68 -27.75
N GLY A 281 -18.97 -14.98 -27.80
CA GLY A 281 -18.02 -16.03 -28.21
C GLY A 281 -17.81 -16.17 -29.73
N GLY A 282 -18.48 -15.36 -30.56
CA GLY A 282 -18.32 -15.38 -32.02
C GLY A 282 -18.92 -16.60 -32.73
N ASN A 283 -19.89 -17.30 -32.12
CA ASN A 283 -20.51 -18.51 -32.68
C ASN A 283 -21.97 -18.28 -33.09
N SER A 284 -22.16 -17.68 -34.28
CA SER A 284 -23.49 -17.35 -34.80
C SER A 284 -24.38 -18.56 -35.14
N GLN A 285 -23.79 -19.70 -35.52
CA GLN A 285 -24.55 -20.91 -35.85
C GLN A 285 -25.21 -21.52 -34.61
N LEU A 286 -24.48 -21.58 -33.50
CA LEU A 286 -24.98 -22.14 -32.24
C LEU A 286 -26.05 -21.23 -31.62
N ALA A 287 -25.90 -19.90 -31.75
CA ALA A 287 -26.91 -18.92 -31.38
C ALA A 287 -28.22 -19.10 -32.19
N ALA A 288 -28.13 -19.37 -33.49
CA ALA A 288 -29.29 -19.64 -34.34
C ALA A 288 -29.99 -20.96 -33.96
N MET A 289 -29.22 -22.02 -33.64
CA MET A 289 -29.76 -23.29 -33.16
C MET A 289 -30.51 -23.12 -31.83
N LEU A 290 -29.97 -22.35 -30.89
CA LEU A 290 -30.62 -22.06 -29.60
C LEU A 290 -31.94 -21.28 -29.79
N LEU A 291 -32.00 -20.34 -30.73
CA LEU A 291 -33.25 -19.64 -31.05
C LEU A 291 -34.30 -20.61 -31.65
N GLN A 292 -33.88 -21.53 -32.52
CA GLN A 292 -34.78 -22.56 -33.06
C GLN A 292 -35.25 -23.55 -31.99
N GLN A 293 -34.39 -23.92 -31.04
CA GLN A 293 -34.78 -24.74 -29.90
C GLN A 293 -35.80 -24.02 -29.00
N MET A 294 -35.60 -22.71 -28.75
CA MET A 294 -36.57 -21.89 -28.02
C MET A 294 -37.95 -21.86 -28.70
N LEU A 295 -37.98 -21.76 -30.04
CA LEU A 295 -39.22 -21.81 -30.81
C LEU A 295 -39.87 -23.21 -30.78
N LYS A 296 -39.08 -24.28 -30.84
CA LYS A 296 -39.56 -25.67 -30.70
C LYS A 296 -40.10 -25.98 -29.30
N ALA A 297 -39.59 -25.31 -28.27
CA ALA A 297 -40.09 -25.37 -26.90
C ALA A 297 -41.37 -24.54 -26.66
N HIS A 298 -42.01 -24.01 -27.73
CA HIS A 298 -43.20 -23.15 -27.68
C HIS A 298 -43.04 -21.83 -26.88
N LEU A 299 -41.81 -21.35 -26.69
CA LEU A 299 -41.54 -20.07 -26.05
C LEU A 299 -41.59 -18.93 -27.09
N ARG A 300 -42.22 -17.79 -26.74
CA ARG A 300 -42.31 -16.62 -27.63
C ARG A 300 -40.96 -15.90 -27.71
N ALA A 301 -40.37 -15.87 -28.90
CA ALA A 301 -39.22 -15.03 -29.18
C ALA A 301 -39.59 -13.54 -29.11
N SER A 302 -38.79 -12.75 -28.41
CA SER A 302 -38.96 -11.31 -28.28
C SER A 302 -38.09 -10.57 -29.29
N LEU A 303 -38.36 -9.27 -29.54
CA LEU A 303 -37.47 -8.42 -30.34
C LEU A 303 -36.01 -8.46 -29.82
N PHE A 304 -35.84 -8.63 -28.51
CA PHE A 304 -34.54 -8.78 -27.85
C PHE A 304 -33.82 -10.07 -28.26
N SER A 305 -34.54 -11.19 -28.43
CA SER A 305 -34.01 -12.48 -28.87
C SER A 305 -33.45 -12.39 -30.29
N TYR A 306 -34.20 -11.74 -31.19
CA TYR A 306 -33.79 -11.52 -32.57
C TYR A 306 -32.65 -10.51 -32.71
N ASN A 307 -32.69 -9.41 -31.93
CA ASN A 307 -31.60 -8.44 -31.90
C ASN A 307 -30.29 -9.04 -31.36
N SER A 308 -30.38 -9.95 -30.38
CA SER A 308 -29.21 -10.66 -29.84
C SER A 308 -28.58 -11.61 -30.87
N LEU A 309 -29.40 -12.25 -31.71
CA LEU A 309 -28.91 -13.08 -32.83
C LEU A 309 -28.32 -12.23 -33.97
N ALA A 310 -28.94 -11.10 -34.29
CA ALA A 310 -28.39 -10.13 -35.24
C ALA A 310 -27.01 -9.62 -34.79
N PHE A 311 -26.84 -9.35 -33.50
CA PHE A 311 -25.55 -9.00 -32.89
C PHE A 311 -24.52 -10.14 -32.99
N ALA A 312 -24.94 -11.41 -32.86
CA ALA A 312 -24.07 -12.56 -33.07
C ALA A 312 -23.56 -12.66 -34.51
N HIS A 313 -24.44 -12.41 -35.50
CA HIS A 313 -24.06 -12.37 -36.91
C HIS A 313 -23.12 -11.22 -37.24
N GLN A 314 -23.28 -10.07 -36.57
CA GLN A 314 -22.41 -8.90 -36.69
C GLN A 314 -20.95 -9.22 -36.33
N ARG A 315 -20.70 -9.87 -35.18
CA ARG A 315 -19.33 -10.20 -34.74
C ARG A 315 -18.65 -11.25 -35.62
N CYS A 316 -19.41 -11.99 -36.42
CA CYS A 316 -18.93 -13.01 -37.34
C CYS A 316 -18.81 -12.51 -38.79
N ASP A 317 -18.95 -11.20 -39.04
CA ASP A 317 -18.99 -10.58 -40.38
C ASP A 317 -20.05 -11.16 -41.36
N ALA A 318 -21.06 -11.85 -40.83
CA ALA A 318 -22.12 -12.51 -41.60
C ALA A 318 -23.36 -11.61 -41.77
N TRP A 319 -23.17 -10.41 -42.34
CA TRP A 319 -24.19 -9.35 -42.41
C TRP A 319 -25.42 -9.71 -43.26
N GLU A 320 -25.25 -10.52 -44.31
CA GLU A 320 -26.35 -10.98 -45.19
C GLU A 320 -27.40 -11.77 -44.39
N LYS A 321 -26.95 -12.66 -43.49
CA LYS A 321 -27.83 -13.44 -42.60
C LYS A 321 -28.54 -12.56 -41.58
N SER A 322 -27.93 -11.44 -41.17
CA SER A 322 -28.54 -10.46 -40.26
C SER A 322 -29.66 -9.66 -40.98
N MET A 323 -29.46 -9.35 -42.26
CA MET A 323 -30.47 -8.70 -43.11
C MET A 323 -31.67 -9.61 -43.40
N ASP A 324 -31.42 -10.90 -43.68
CA ASP A 324 -32.48 -11.90 -43.83
C ASP A 324 -33.30 -12.05 -42.52
N LEU A 325 -32.63 -11.95 -41.37
CA LEU A 325 -33.26 -11.97 -40.06
C LEU A 325 -34.16 -10.75 -39.83
N LEU A 326 -33.72 -9.55 -40.22
CA LEU A 326 -34.52 -8.34 -40.17
C LEU A 326 -35.73 -8.39 -41.10
N ALA A 327 -35.58 -9.00 -42.28
CA ALA A 327 -36.69 -9.27 -43.19
C ALA A 327 -37.70 -10.25 -42.56
N GLN A 328 -37.24 -11.29 -41.87
CA GLN A 328 -38.10 -12.21 -41.12
C GLN A 328 -38.83 -11.54 -39.94
N ILE A 329 -38.18 -10.61 -39.21
CA ILE A 329 -38.81 -9.84 -38.12
C ILE A 329 -39.98 -9.00 -38.65
N SER A 330 -39.83 -8.42 -39.84
CA SER A 330 -40.88 -7.61 -40.49
C SER A 330 -42.12 -8.43 -40.88
N GLN A 331 -41.96 -9.73 -41.15
CA GLN A 331 -43.05 -10.66 -41.47
C GLN A 331 -43.82 -11.12 -40.21
N VAL A 332 -43.21 -11.06 -39.02
CA VAL A 332 -43.77 -11.58 -37.75
C VAL A 332 -44.57 -10.51 -36.96
N SER A 333 -44.96 -9.40 -37.58
CA SER A 333 -45.75 -8.29 -36.97
C SER A 333 -45.07 -7.56 -35.78
N ILE A 334 -43.75 -7.65 -35.66
CA ILE A 334 -42.96 -6.94 -34.63
C ILE A 334 -42.23 -5.76 -35.31
N ARG A 335 -42.48 -4.52 -34.86
CA ARG A 335 -41.80 -3.32 -35.37
C ARG A 335 -40.33 -3.29 -34.91
N ALA A 336 -39.39 -3.24 -35.85
CA ALA A 336 -37.96 -3.03 -35.58
C ALA A 336 -37.70 -1.62 -35.01
N ASN A 337 -36.73 -1.51 -34.09
CA ASN A 337 -36.35 -0.25 -33.43
C ASN A 337 -34.86 0.12 -33.72
N ALA A 338 -34.38 1.27 -33.23
CA ALA A 338 -33.01 1.74 -33.48
C ALA A 338 -31.92 0.71 -33.13
N MET A 339 -32.16 -0.13 -32.11
CA MET A 339 -31.26 -1.22 -31.69
C MET A 339 -31.21 -2.39 -32.68
N SER A 340 -32.29 -2.62 -33.45
CA SER A 340 -32.34 -3.64 -34.51
C SER A 340 -31.52 -3.25 -35.74
N PHE A 341 -31.33 -1.95 -35.97
CA PHE A 341 -30.57 -1.44 -37.11
C PHE A 341 -29.09 -1.15 -36.74
N SER A 342 -28.79 -0.84 -35.47
CA SER A 342 -27.42 -0.67 -35.00
C SER A 342 -26.57 -1.96 -35.07
N SER A 343 -27.22 -3.13 -35.11
CA SER A 343 -26.56 -4.45 -35.13
C SER A 343 -26.10 -4.93 -36.52
N VAL A 344 -26.27 -4.14 -37.60
CA VAL A 344 -25.97 -4.56 -38.99
C VAL A 344 -24.56 -4.15 -39.48
N GLY A 345 -23.87 -3.25 -38.78
CA GLY A 345 -22.40 -3.28 -38.71
C GLY A 345 -21.53 -2.75 -39.87
N ARG A 346 -22.03 -2.08 -40.92
CA ARG A 346 -21.15 -1.35 -41.88
C ARG A 346 -21.56 0.12 -42.07
N TRP A 347 -20.66 1.04 -41.68
CA TRP A 347 -20.83 2.50 -41.79
C TRP A 347 -21.08 3.00 -43.23
N THR A 348 -20.56 2.29 -44.24
CA THR A 348 -20.78 2.60 -45.67
C THR A 348 -22.25 2.43 -46.07
N VAL A 349 -22.92 1.41 -45.55
CA VAL A 349 -24.34 1.14 -45.81
C VAL A 349 -25.24 2.16 -45.10
N SER A 350 -24.86 2.60 -43.90
CA SER A 350 -25.56 3.67 -43.16
C SER A 350 -25.49 5.03 -43.90
N LEU A 351 -24.36 5.34 -44.53
CA LEU A 351 -24.19 6.54 -45.35
C LEU A 351 -24.92 6.44 -46.69
N GLU A 352 -24.88 5.28 -47.35
CA GLU A 352 -25.66 5.02 -48.58
C GLU A 352 -27.17 5.13 -48.31
N GLN A 353 -27.66 4.69 -47.15
CA GLN A 353 -29.06 4.88 -46.76
C GLN A 353 -29.42 6.35 -46.49
N LEU A 354 -28.53 7.14 -45.87
CA LEU A 354 -28.72 8.59 -45.69
C LEU A 354 -28.76 9.32 -47.04
N GLN A 355 -27.96 8.90 -48.01
CA GLN A 355 -27.98 9.40 -49.38
C GLN A 355 -29.22 8.92 -50.14
N HIS A 356 -29.64 7.66 -50.00
CA HIS A 356 -30.83 7.13 -50.65
C HIS A 356 -32.13 7.76 -50.10
N MET A 357 -32.18 8.10 -48.81
CA MET A 357 -33.27 8.89 -48.22
C MET A 357 -33.26 10.36 -48.68
N HIS A 358 -32.09 10.90 -49.03
CA HIS A 358 -31.98 12.21 -49.69
C HIS A 358 -32.61 12.17 -51.09
N CYS A 359 -32.26 11.15 -51.88
CA CYS A 359 -32.76 10.96 -53.23
C CYS A 359 -34.27 10.67 -53.26
N LYS A 360 -34.87 10.18 -52.16
CA LYS A 360 -36.30 9.89 -52.02
C LYS A 360 -37.10 10.95 -51.24
N GLN A 361 -36.51 12.09 -50.86
CA GLN A 361 -37.17 13.18 -50.11
C GLN A 361 -37.87 12.77 -48.80
N LEU A 362 -37.33 11.78 -48.08
CA LEU A 362 -37.85 11.39 -46.76
C LEU A 362 -37.29 12.31 -45.66
N LYS A 363 -38.12 12.71 -44.68
CA LYS A 363 -37.68 13.54 -43.53
C LYS A 363 -36.65 12.78 -42.69
N ARG A 364 -35.51 13.43 -42.39
CA ARG A 364 -34.44 12.88 -41.56
C ARG A 364 -34.66 13.28 -40.10
N ASP A 365 -34.99 12.32 -39.23
CA ASP A 365 -35.17 12.53 -37.79
C ASP A 365 -33.83 12.49 -37.02
N SER A 366 -33.80 12.98 -35.77
CA SER A 366 -32.57 13.00 -34.93
C SER A 366 -31.96 11.60 -34.74
N ILE A 367 -32.80 10.57 -34.77
CA ILE A 367 -32.43 9.15 -34.66
C ILE A 367 -31.56 8.69 -35.84
N ASN A 368 -31.77 9.25 -37.04
CA ASN A 368 -30.98 8.90 -38.22
C ASN A 368 -29.57 9.53 -38.19
N TRP A 369 -29.44 10.68 -37.53
CA TRP A 369 -28.18 11.38 -37.34
C TRP A 369 -27.33 10.77 -36.22
N SER A 370 -27.96 10.36 -35.11
CA SER A 370 -27.28 9.66 -34.02
C SER A 370 -26.80 8.26 -34.43
N LEU A 371 -27.54 7.58 -35.32
CA LEU A 371 -27.14 6.30 -35.92
C LEU A 371 -25.85 6.41 -36.76
N ALA A 372 -25.71 7.46 -37.57
CA ALA A 372 -24.49 7.71 -38.34
C ALA A 372 -23.31 8.07 -37.42
N ALA A 373 -23.54 8.90 -36.40
CA ALA A 373 -22.53 9.31 -35.42
C ALA A 373 -21.98 8.11 -34.62
N ALA A 374 -22.84 7.20 -34.15
CA ALA A 374 -22.43 5.99 -33.42
C ALA A 374 -21.62 5.03 -34.30
N SER A 375 -21.95 4.92 -35.59
CA SER A 375 -21.20 4.07 -36.53
C SER A 375 -19.80 4.61 -36.85
N CYS A 376 -19.62 5.94 -36.85
CA CYS A 376 -18.31 6.58 -37.02
C CYS A 376 -17.40 6.43 -35.78
N ASP A 377 -17.98 6.43 -34.57
CA ASP A 377 -17.24 6.27 -33.31
C ASP A 377 -16.66 4.85 -33.12
N GLN A 378 -17.31 3.83 -33.67
CA GLN A 378 -16.83 2.43 -33.61
C GLN A 378 -15.62 2.17 -34.51
N VAL A 379 -15.54 2.83 -35.67
CA VAL A 379 -14.46 2.60 -36.67
C VAL A 379 -13.38 3.70 -36.61
N SER A 380 -13.54 4.69 -35.71
CA SER A 380 -12.61 5.82 -35.50
C SER A 380 -12.36 6.69 -36.75
N ALA A 381 -13.35 6.79 -37.64
CA ALA A 381 -13.25 7.55 -38.89
C ALA A 381 -13.55 9.06 -38.69
N TRP A 382 -12.58 9.81 -38.14
CA TRP A 382 -12.76 11.22 -37.73
C TRP A 382 -13.02 12.21 -38.87
N LYS A 383 -12.42 12.02 -40.07
CA LYS A 383 -12.59 12.94 -41.22
C LYS A 383 -14.04 12.99 -41.71
N SER A 384 -14.71 11.84 -41.77
CA SER A 384 -16.12 11.73 -42.18
C SER A 384 -17.07 12.19 -41.07
N ALA A 385 -16.72 11.96 -39.80
CA ALA A 385 -17.47 12.50 -38.66
C ALA A 385 -17.48 14.03 -38.65
N LEU A 386 -16.36 14.68 -39.02
CA LEU A 386 -16.29 16.13 -39.18
C LEU A 386 -17.14 16.65 -40.35
N GLN A 387 -17.20 15.92 -41.47
CA GLN A 387 -18.08 16.27 -42.59
C GLN A 387 -19.57 16.19 -42.21
N LEU A 388 -19.95 15.24 -41.35
CA LEU A 388 -21.31 15.13 -40.81
C LEU A 388 -21.66 16.28 -39.86
N CYS A 389 -20.68 16.81 -39.09
CA CYS A 389 -20.87 17.97 -38.22
C CYS A 389 -21.23 19.26 -38.97
N HIS A 390 -20.87 19.40 -40.25
CA HIS A 390 -21.14 20.62 -41.03
C HIS A 390 -22.58 20.72 -41.56
N GLY A 391 -23.42 19.69 -41.38
CA GLY A 391 -24.77 19.63 -41.96
C GLY A 391 -25.93 19.27 -41.02
N GLY A 392 -25.71 19.09 -39.71
CA GLY A 392 -26.73 18.57 -38.77
C GLY A 392 -26.76 19.25 -37.39
N PRO A 393 -27.80 18.99 -36.56
CA PRO A 393 -27.96 19.62 -35.25
C PRO A 393 -26.86 19.22 -34.24
N ALA A 394 -26.43 20.20 -33.43
CA ALA A 394 -25.06 20.34 -32.94
C ALA A 394 -24.63 19.48 -31.73
N THR A 395 -25.51 18.82 -30.99
CA THR A 395 -25.17 18.28 -29.66
C THR A 395 -24.68 16.83 -29.66
N GLU A 396 -25.32 15.93 -30.42
CA GLU A 396 -24.99 14.50 -30.42
C GLU A 396 -23.89 14.12 -31.43
N ILE A 397 -23.76 14.88 -32.53
CA ILE A 397 -22.79 14.61 -33.60
C ILE A 397 -21.39 15.11 -33.18
N CYS A 398 -21.33 16.24 -32.47
CA CYS A 398 -20.07 16.79 -31.96
C CYS A 398 -19.46 15.90 -30.87
N SER A 399 -20.26 15.24 -30.02
CA SER A 399 -19.74 14.35 -28.98
C SER A 399 -19.05 13.11 -29.57
N ALA A 400 -19.65 12.48 -30.57
CA ALA A 400 -19.08 11.34 -31.28
C ALA A 400 -17.84 11.73 -32.11
N ALA A 401 -17.83 12.93 -32.70
CA ALA A 401 -16.67 13.44 -33.41
C ALA A 401 -15.48 13.68 -32.46
N ILE A 402 -15.73 14.24 -31.27
CA ILE A 402 -14.73 14.48 -30.22
C ILE A 402 -14.14 13.16 -29.71
N THR A 403 -14.96 12.15 -29.41
CA THR A 403 -14.48 10.82 -28.96
C THR A 403 -13.70 10.08 -30.05
N SER A 404 -14.10 10.21 -31.32
CA SER A 404 -13.34 9.63 -32.43
C SER A 404 -11.97 10.29 -32.61
N CYS A 405 -11.87 11.62 -32.40
CA CYS A 405 -10.60 12.36 -32.43
C CYS A 405 -9.70 11.99 -31.24
N GLU A 406 -10.26 11.72 -30.07
CA GLU A 406 -9.56 11.24 -28.87
C GLU A 406 -8.93 9.86 -29.11
N LYS A 407 -9.72 8.90 -29.63
CA LYS A 407 -9.24 7.53 -29.95
C LYS A 407 -8.05 7.52 -30.91
N GLN A 408 -7.94 8.51 -31.81
CA GLN A 408 -6.81 8.67 -32.73
C GLN A 408 -5.76 9.68 -32.27
N SER A 409 -5.80 10.13 -31.00
CA SER A 409 -4.83 11.07 -30.41
C SER A 409 -4.74 12.43 -31.13
N ARG A 410 -5.80 12.88 -31.80
CA ARG A 410 -5.88 14.16 -32.53
C ARG A 410 -6.48 15.26 -31.64
N TRP A 411 -5.81 15.57 -30.53
CA TRP A 411 -6.29 16.48 -29.47
C TRP A 411 -6.60 17.92 -29.93
N ARG A 412 -5.87 18.45 -30.92
CA ARG A 412 -6.08 19.83 -31.41
C ARG A 412 -7.45 20.05 -32.06
N HIS A 413 -7.95 19.06 -32.79
CA HIS A 413 -9.27 19.13 -33.44
C HIS A 413 -10.40 18.94 -32.42
N ALA A 414 -10.21 18.05 -31.43
CA ALA A 414 -11.13 17.90 -30.31
C ALA A 414 -11.26 19.20 -29.49
N LEU A 415 -10.15 19.91 -29.29
CA LEU A 415 -10.10 21.16 -28.53
C LEU A 415 -10.73 22.33 -29.29
N ALA A 416 -10.61 22.35 -30.62
CA ALA A 416 -11.31 23.30 -31.49
C ALA A 416 -12.83 23.08 -31.48
N LEU A 417 -13.29 21.83 -31.47
CA LEU A 417 -14.71 21.48 -31.35
C LEU A 417 -15.29 21.80 -29.97
N LEU A 418 -14.52 21.58 -28.89
CA LEU A 418 -14.92 21.94 -27.52
C LEU A 418 -15.12 23.45 -27.33
N ARG A 419 -14.40 24.30 -28.08
CA ARG A 419 -14.56 25.77 -28.05
C ARG A 419 -15.84 26.28 -28.71
N LEU A 420 -16.58 25.43 -29.43
CA LEU A 420 -17.81 25.78 -30.14
C LEU A 420 -19.09 25.44 -29.34
N ILE A 421 -18.97 24.87 -28.14
CA ILE A 421 -20.09 24.36 -27.32
C ILE A 421 -20.28 25.23 -26.06
N GLU A 422 -21.53 25.44 -25.64
CA GLU A 422 -21.89 26.30 -24.49
C GLU A 422 -21.29 25.82 -23.13
N PRO A 423 -20.97 26.76 -22.21
CA PRO A 423 -20.22 26.48 -20.98
C PRO A 423 -20.88 25.50 -20.00
N ASP A 424 -22.22 25.40 -19.97
CA ASP A 424 -22.94 24.54 -19.04
C ASP A 424 -22.73 23.04 -19.31
N MET A 425 -22.25 22.66 -20.49
CA MET A 425 -21.85 21.27 -20.77
C MET A 425 -20.45 20.93 -20.23
N ILE A 426 -19.57 21.88 -19.98
CA ILE A 426 -18.19 21.61 -19.52
C ILE A 426 -18.20 21.02 -18.10
N SER A 427 -19.13 21.45 -17.25
CA SER A 427 -19.36 20.89 -15.92
C SER A 427 -19.92 19.46 -15.96
N PHE A 428 -20.77 19.15 -16.95
CA PHE A 428 -21.28 17.80 -17.20
C PHE A 428 -20.16 16.84 -17.65
N TRP A 429 -19.17 17.33 -18.41
CA TRP A 429 -18.04 16.53 -18.88
C TRP A 429 -16.93 16.34 -17.83
N ALA A 430 -16.75 17.28 -16.90
CA ALA A 430 -15.88 17.10 -15.74
C ALA A 430 -16.34 15.95 -14.80
N ALA A 431 -17.64 15.63 -14.80
CA ALA A 431 -18.21 14.54 -14.01
C ALA A 431 -17.92 13.13 -14.57
N ASN A 432 -17.59 12.99 -15.86
CA ASN A 432 -17.30 11.71 -16.51
C ASN A 432 -15.78 11.49 -16.63
N ARG A 433 -15.21 10.72 -15.70
CA ARG A 433 -13.77 10.40 -15.50
C ARG A 433 -13.02 9.88 -16.75
N ARG A 434 -12.66 10.76 -17.71
CA ARG A 434 -11.58 10.52 -18.69
C ARG A 434 -10.72 11.74 -19.05
N PHE A 435 -10.86 12.87 -18.35
CA PHE A 435 -10.02 14.06 -18.55
C PHE A 435 -9.26 14.45 -17.28
N SER A 436 -8.20 13.70 -16.92
CA SER A 436 -7.27 14.13 -15.86
C SER A 436 -6.16 15.05 -16.37
N PHE A 437 -5.86 15.02 -17.68
CA PHE A 437 -4.67 15.68 -18.25
C PHE A 437 -4.91 17.15 -18.67
N VAL A 438 -6.17 17.59 -18.75
CA VAL A 438 -6.52 18.93 -19.28
C VAL A 438 -6.70 19.97 -18.16
N LEU A 439 -6.96 19.55 -16.92
CA LEU A 439 -7.03 20.45 -15.76
C LEU A 439 -5.66 20.95 -15.30
N GLU A 440 -4.57 20.22 -15.59
CA GLU A 440 -3.20 20.67 -15.29
C GLU A 440 -2.69 21.78 -16.23
N LEU A 441 -3.36 22.02 -17.37
CA LEU A 441 -2.97 23.05 -18.34
C LEU A 441 -3.68 24.40 -18.13
N GLN A 442 -4.64 24.49 -17.20
CA GLN A 442 -5.30 25.75 -16.84
C GLN A 442 -4.53 26.57 -15.80
N SER A 443 -3.40 26.07 -15.28
CA SER A 443 -2.56 26.78 -14.29
C SER A 443 -1.46 27.66 -14.89
N LEU A 444 -1.38 27.81 -16.23
CA LEU A 444 -0.44 28.71 -16.87
C LEU A 444 -1.04 30.13 -17.04
N PRO A 445 -0.30 31.20 -16.70
CA PRO A 445 -0.81 32.57 -16.79
C PRO A 445 -1.02 33.05 -18.24
N VAL A 446 -2.09 33.83 -18.43
CA VAL A 446 -2.71 34.33 -19.67
C VAL A 446 -1.90 35.46 -20.35
N GLN A 447 -0.60 35.28 -20.57
CA GLN A 447 0.23 36.31 -21.23
C GLN A 447 1.17 35.77 -22.31
N MET A 448 0.65 34.99 -23.26
CA MET A 448 1.21 34.90 -24.61
C MET A 448 0.11 34.41 -25.53
N LEU A 449 -0.42 35.29 -26.39
CA LEU A 449 -1.08 35.03 -27.68
C LEU A 449 -1.96 36.24 -28.01
N SER A 450 -1.33 37.36 -28.36
CA SER A 450 -1.97 38.41 -29.14
C SER A 450 -1.80 38.11 -30.62
N ASP A 451 -2.94 38.02 -31.31
CA ASP A 451 -3.25 38.46 -32.67
C ASP A 451 -2.36 38.06 -33.88
N ASN A 452 -3.10 37.61 -34.90
CA ASN A 452 -2.85 37.64 -36.35
C ASN A 452 -2.23 36.40 -37.02
N GLY A 453 -3.03 35.72 -37.85
CA GLY A 453 -2.53 34.89 -38.98
C GLY A 453 -3.50 33.77 -39.43
N PRO A 454 -3.94 33.74 -40.70
CA PRO A 454 -4.94 32.78 -41.20
C PRO A 454 -4.34 31.42 -41.62
N TYR A 455 -5.20 30.39 -41.54
CA TYR A 455 -5.21 29.12 -42.26
C TYR A 455 -3.96 28.73 -43.08
N PHE A 456 -3.23 27.70 -42.64
CA PHE A 456 -2.44 26.85 -43.53
C PHE A 456 -2.61 25.36 -43.16
N PHE A 457 -3.13 24.61 -44.14
CA PHE A 457 -3.15 23.15 -44.19
C PHE A 457 -1.72 22.60 -44.20
N TRP A 458 -1.45 21.55 -43.41
CA TRP A 458 -0.30 20.67 -43.63
C TRP A 458 -0.70 19.21 -43.42
N ASP A 459 -0.35 18.41 -44.42
CA ASP A 459 -0.73 17.02 -44.66
C ASP A 459 -0.01 15.99 -43.76
N ASP A 460 -0.74 14.90 -43.54
CA ASP A 460 -0.37 13.48 -43.43
C ASP A 460 1.01 13.06 -42.86
N GLY A 461 0.94 12.34 -41.73
CA GLY A 461 2.02 11.51 -41.19
C GLY A 461 1.60 10.76 -39.92
N VAL A 462 1.64 9.43 -39.96
CA VAL A 462 1.43 8.52 -38.82
C VAL A 462 2.75 8.43 -38.05
N CYS A 463 2.76 8.75 -36.75
CA CYS A 463 3.97 8.72 -35.93
C CYS A 463 3.95 7.50 -34.99
N SER A 464 4.94 6.62 -35.12
CA SER A 464 5.12 5.45 -34.26
C SER A 464 6.05 5.78 -33.09
N LYS A 465 5.97 5.01 -31.99
CA LYS A 465 6.71 5.25 -30.73
C LYS A 465 8.24 5.29 -30.86
N ALA A 466 8.81 4.86 -31.99
CA ALA A 466 10.25 4.92 -32.26
C ALA A 466 10.73 6.28 -32.79
N ASP A 467 9.85 7.09 -33.41
CA ASP A 467 10.20 8.41 -33.96
C ASP A 467 10.19 9.53 -32.91
N GLN A 468 9.66 9.25 -31.71
CA GLN A 468 9.65 10.23 -30.60
C GLN A 468 11.04 10.46 -29.99
N ILE A 469 11.98 9.52 -30.15
CA ILE A 469 13.33 9.62 -29.59
C ILE A 469 14.28 10.35 -30.56
N SER A 470 14.08 10.25 -31.87
CA SER A 470 14.86 11.00 -32.87
C SER A 470 14.45 12.47 -32.97
N HIS A 471 13.17 12.80 -32.70
CA HIS A 471 12.70 14.19 -32.71
C HIS A 471 13.12 15.03 -31.49
N LEU A 472 13.49 14.39 -30.37
CA LEU A 472 14.12 15.08 -29.22
C LEU A 472 15.55 15.54 -29.53
N GLY A 473 16.25 14.85 -30.44
CA GLY A 473 17.58 15.25 -30.91
C GLY A 473 17.58 16.51 -31.79
N ASN A 474 16.49 16.78 -32.50
CA ASN A 474 16.38 17.93 -33.41
C ASN A 474 15.83 19.21 -32.76
N MET A 475 15.36 19.17 -31.51
CA MET A 475 15.07 20.38 -30.71
C MET A 475 16.32 20.94 -30.00
N ALA A 476 17.40 20.16 -29.91
CA ALA A 476 18.64 20.53 -29.23
C ALA A 476 19.53 21.52 -30.01
N SER A 477 19.14 21.94 -31.22
CA SER A 477 19.86 22.93 -32.03
C SER A 477 19.44 24.38 -31.78
N SER A 478 18.46 24.60 -30.89
CA SER A 478 17.87 25.93 -30.64
C SER A 478 18.13 26.50 -29.24
N PHE A 479 18.83 25.78 -28.37
CA PHE A 479 19.17 26.22 -27.02
C PHE A 479 20.64 26.63 -26.92
N SER A 480 20.91 27.74 -26.25
CA SER A 480 22.28 28.18 -25.99
C SER A 480 22.98 27.22 -25.00
N PRO A 481 24.32 27.07 -25.04
CA PRO A 481 25.05 26.14 -24.17
C PRO A 481 24.81 26.38 -22.67
N LEU A 482 24.47 27.62 -22.29
CA LEU A 482 24.12 28.03 -20.92
C LEU A 482 22.74 27.53 -20.48
N GLU A 483 21.77 27.38 -21.39
CA GLU A 483 20.43 26.89 -21.09
C GLU A 483 20.42 25.36 -20.95
N CYS A 484 21.19 24.64 -21.76
CA CYS A 484 21.39 23.20 -21.56
C CYS A 484 22.16 22.89 -20.26
N LEU A 485 23.15 23.73 -19.91
CA LEU A 485 23.82 23.64 -18.60
C LEU A 485 22.87 23.94 -17.45
N ALA A 486 21.95 24.91 -17.58
CA ALA A 486 20.96 25.23 -16.56
C ALA A 486 19.92 24.12 -16.36
N VAL A 487 19.49 23.43 -17.43
CA VAL A 487 18.54 22.30 -17.33
C VAL A 487 19.21 21.05 -16.76
N CYS A 488 20.46 20.77 -17.13
CA CYS A 488 21.24 19.68 -16.52
C CYS A 488 21.63 19.99 -15.07
N LEU A 489 22.01 21.23 -14.74
CA LEU A 489 22.24 21.67 -13.36
C LEU A 489 20.94 21.68 -12.55
N ALA A 490 19.78 22.01 -13.11
CA ALA A 490 18.50 21.96 -12.41
C ALA A 490 18.06 20.51 -12.12
N ALA A 491 18.31 19.56 -13.03
CA ALA A 491 18.04 18.13 -12.79
C ALA A 491 19.04 17.51 -11.79
N CYS A 492 20.30 17.95 -11.77
CA CYS A 492 21.29 17.54 -10.77
C CYS A 492 21.11 18.23 -9.42
N LEU A 493 20.71 19.52 -9.38
CA LEU A 493 20.43 20.27 -8.16
C LEU A 493 19.08 19.85 -7.56
N ALA A 494 18.07 19.45 -8.34
CA ALA A 494 16.85 18.87 -7.80
C ALA A 494 17.09 17.55 -7.04
N ARG A 495 18.19 16.82 -7.35
CA ARG A 495 18.63 15.63 -6.59
C ARG A 495 19.56 15.95 -5.41
N HIS A 496 20.00 17.20 -5.25
CA HIS A 496 20.81 17.66 -4.12
C HIS A 496 20.10 18.69 -3.22
N VAL A 497 18.92 19.16 -3.60
CA VAL A 497 18.17 20.23 -2.89
C VAL A 497 16.92 19.69 -2.17
N SER A 498 16.75 18.38 -2.02
CA SER A 498 15.80 17.81 -1.02
C SER A 498 16.21 18.04 0.45
N GLN A 499 17.14 18.96 0.70
CA GLN A 499 17.51 19.45 2.03
C GLN A 499 16.89 20.81 2.40
N ILE A 500 16.05 21.43 1.56
CA ILE A 500 15.45 22.73 1.89
C ILE A 500 13.92 22.66 1.86
N LEU A 501 13.36 22.71 3.07
CA LEU A 501 11.99 23.06 3.44
C LEU A 501 10.89 22.07 3.03
N ALA A 502 10.79 20.97 3.80
CA ALA A 502 9.47 20.44 4.10
C ALA A 502 8.68 21.52 4.87
N GLU A 503 7.43 21.80 4.45
CA GLU A 503 6.53 22.65 5.20
C GLU A 503 6.42 22.15 6.66
N PRO A 504 6.67 23.00 7.67
CA PRO A 504 6.67 22.58 9.08
C PRO A 504 5.25 22.45 9.64
N MET A 505 4.34 21.77 8.93
CA MET A 505 2.93 21.61 9.32
C MET A 505 2.48 20.16 9.53
N ALA A 506 3.41 19.24 9.75
CA ALA A 506 3.08 17.93 10.30
C ALA A 506 4.01 17.64 11.49
N TRP A 507 3.43 17.29 12.64
CA TRP A 507 4.07 16.81 13.88
C TRP A 507 4.63 17.90 14.85
N ASN A 508 3.78 18.35 15.79
CA ASN A 508 4.13 19.16 16.97
C ASN A 508 5.00 18.38 17.99
N GLN A 509 6.28 18.14 17.70
CA GLN A 509 7.24 17.64 18.70
C GLN A 509 8.26 18.72 19.05
N ALA A 510 8.69 18.78 20.30
CA ALA A 510 9.72 19.72 20.73
C ALA A 510 11.04 19.40 20.01
N PRO A 511 11.71 20.41 19.40
CA PRO A 511 12.98 20.19 18.72
C PRO A 511 14.07 19.81 19.74
N VAL A 512 14.99 18.96 19.33
CA VAL A 512 16.20 18.67 20.12
C VAL A 512 17.08 19.91 20.12
N LYS A 513 17.30 20.49 21.30
CA LYS A 513 18.21 21.63 21.49
C LYS A 513 19.57 21.12 21.90
N VAL A 514 20.63 21.57 21.23
CA VAL A 514 22.01 21.18 21.50
C VAL A 514 22.84 22.44 21.76
N THR A 515 23.54 22.49 22.89
CA THR A 515 24.49 23.55 23.25
C THR A 515 25.85 22.90 23.54
N THR A 516 26.93 23.52 23.07
CA THR A 516 28.29 23.04 23.37
C THR A 516 28.91 23.97 24.41
N LEU A 517 29.37 23.40 25.52
CA LEU A 517 30.09 24.11 26.58
C LEU A 517 31.49 24.53 26.09
N PRO A 518 32.12 25.56 26.69
CA PRO A 518 33.44 26.03 26.26
C PRO A 518 34.54 24.97 26.38
N ASN A 519 34.38 23.97 27.25
CA ASN A 519 35.30 22.85 27.39
C ASN A 519 35.07 21.71 26.37
N GLY A 520 34.03 21.79 25.54
CA GLY A 520 33.72 20.82 24.47
C GLY A 520 32.59 19.83 24.78
N VAL A 521 32.07 19.78 26.02
CA VAL A 521 30.93 18.92 26.36
C VAL A 521 29.68 19.39 25.63
N ARG A 522 28.95 18.48 25.00
CA ARG A 522 27.68 18.78 24.33
C ARG A 522 26.51 18.46 25.25
N VAL A 523 25.58 19.40 25.40
CA VAL A 523 24.36 19.24 26.20
C VAL A 523 23.18 19.23 25.26
N ALA A 524 22.43 18.12 25.24
CA ALA A 524 21.28 17.92 24.38
C ALA A 524 20.00 17.70 25.19
N THR A 525 18.90 18.33 24.81
CA THR A 525 17.61 18.15 25.49
C THR A 525 16.45 17.99 24.53
N LYS A 526 15.55 17.06 24.85
CA LYS A 526 14.24 16.91 24.23
C LYS A 526 13.14 17.03 25.28
N GLU A 527 12.52 18.20 25.33
CA GLU A 527 11.49 18.50 26.33
C GLU A 527 10.18 17.77 26.00
N THR A 528 9.63 17.05 26.99
CA THR A 528 8.34 16.38 26.87
C THR A 528 7.50 16.64 28.12
N PHE A 529 6.18 16.45 28.02
CA PHE A 529 5.24 16.69 29.13
C PHE A 529 5.21 15.57 30.19
N ALA A 530 6.22 14.69 30.23
CA ALA A 530 6.28 13.60 31.20
C ALA A 530 6.70 14.12 32.60
N GLU A 531 6.15 13.56 33.67
CA GLU A 531 6.58 13.90 35.04
C GLU A 531 7.98 13.36 35.38
N THR A 532 8.39 12.30 34.69
CA THR A 532 9.73 11.74 34.77
C THR A 532 10.69 12.39 33.77
N ALA A 533 11.95 12.38 34.13
CA ALA A 533 13.07 12.83 33.33
C ALA A 533 14.14 11.75 33.28
N SER A 534 14.57 11.40 32.08
CA SER A 534 15.73 10.55 31.85
C SER A 534 16.90 11.43 31.44
N VAL A 535 18.02 11.31 32.14
CA VAL A 535 19.27 12.03 31.88
C VAL A 535 20.36 11.00 31.72
N GLY A 536 21.27 11.21 30.76
CA GLY A 536 22.40 10.33 30.58
C GLY A 536 23.65 11.03 30.06
N VAL A 537 24.81 10.53 30.49
CA VAL A 537 26.12 10.91 29.95
C VAL A 537 26.54 9.83 28.97
N TYR A 538 26.66 10.22 27.70
CA TYR A 538 27.09 9.37 26.61
C TYR A 538 28.53 9.75 26.25
N LEU A 539 29.40 8.75 26.27
CA LEU A 539 30.81 8.88 25.99
C LEU A 539 31.11 8.29 24.63
N ASP A 540 31.88 9.02 23.84
CA ASP A 540 32.46 8.57 22.59
C ASP A 540 33.72 7.72 22.83
N ALA A 541 33.59 6.76 23.73
CA ALA A 541 34.65 5.84 24.14
C ALA A 541 34.04 4.44 24.30
N GLY A 542 34.72 3.44 23.74
CA GLY A 542 34.29 2.05 23.83
C GLY A 542 35.46 1.10 23.66
N VAL A 543 35.16 -0.17 23.39
CA VAL A 543 36.15 -1.23 23.15
C VAL A 543 37.11 -0.88 22.00
N ARG A 544 36.67 -0.10 21.01
CA ARG A 544 37.49 0.38 19.89
C ARG A 544 38.65 1.27 20.35
N ASP A 545 38.53 1.93 21.51
CA ASP A 545 39.56 2.78 22.11
C ASP A 545 40.54 2.01 23.02
N GLU A 546 40.38 0.70 23.13
CA GLU A 546 41.29 -0.16 23.88
C GLU A 546 42.51 -0.54 23.03
N THR A 547 43.63 -0.73 23.71
CA THR A 547 44.84 -1.32 23.14
C THR A 547 44.88 -2.82 23.45
N LYS A 548 45.76 -3.56 22.78
CA LYS A 548 45.95 -5.01 23.02
C LYS A 548 46.24 -5.33 24.50
N ASP A 549 46.91 -4.42 25.20
CA ASP A 549 47.29 -4.54 26.61
C ASP A 549 46.19 -4.07 27.58
N THR A 550 45.17 -3.35 27.08
CA THR A 550 44.08 -2.78 27.89
C THR A 550 42.71 -3.38 27.53
N ARG A 551 42.70 -4.58 26.93
CA ARG A 551 41.46 -5.27 26.54
C ARG A 551 40.58 -5.55 27.76
N GLY A 552 39.34 -5.06 27.73
CA GLY A 552 38.37 -5.15 28.83
C GLY A 552 38.45 -3.98 29.84
N ALA A 553 39.31 -2.97 29.61
CA ALA A 553 39.43 -1.83 30.50
C ALA A 553 38.14 -1.00 30.58
N THR A 554 37.43 -0.84 29.46
CA THR A 554 36.20 -0.02 29.41
C THR A 554 35.09 -0.65 30.24
N TYR A 555 34.82 -1.94 30.02
CA TYR A 555 33.82 -2.68 30.78
C TYR A 555 34.17 -2.73 32.28
N LEU A 556 35.44 -2.96 32.62
CA LEU A 556 35.89 -2.99 34.01
C LEU A 556 35.74 -1.62 34.70
N LEU A 557 36.02 -0.51 34.01
CA LEU A 557 35.79 0.84 34.54
C LEU A 557 34.31 1.10 34.82
N GLU A 558 33.42 0.66 33.93
CA GLU A 558 31.98 0.79 34.14
C GLU A 558 31.50 -0.03 35.35
N GLN A 559 31.95 -1.28 35.50
CA GLN A 559 31.61 -2.07 36.69
C GLN A 559 32.17 -1.42 37.97
N LEU A 560 33.39 -0.88 37.93
CA LEU A 560 33.98 -0.18 39.07
C LEU A 560 33.21 1.09 39.45
N SER A 561 32.65 1.81 38.47
CA SER A 561 31.83 2.99 38.73
C SER A 561 30.58 2.70 39.58
N LEU A 562 30.05 1.47 39.52
CA LEU A 562 28.94 1.02 40.37
C LEU A 562 29.38 0.74 41.81
N THR A 563 30.65 0.41 42.03
CA THR A 563 31.19 0.14 43.37
C THR A 563 31.52 1.40 44.17
N GLY A 564 31.25 2.58 43.60
CA GLY A 564 31.42 3.87 44.24
C GLY A 564 32.32 4.82 43.45
N THR A 565 32.35 6.06 43.92
CA THR A 565 33.16 7.15 43.40
C THR A 565 34.12 7.66 44.49
N SER A 566 35.01 8.59 44.13
CA SER A 566 35.88 9.24 45.10
C SER A 566 35.10 10.03 46.17
N LYS A 567 33.88 10.51 45.86
CA LYS A 567 33.03 11.28 46.80
C LYS A 567 31.99 10.40 47.50
N ARG A 568 31.52 9.33 46.85
CA ARG A 568 30.39 8.50 47.28
C ARG A 568 30.82 7.03 47.37
N PRO A 569 31.00 6.48 48.58
CA PRO A 569 31.20 5.03 48.71
C PRO A 569 29.93 4.28 48.25
N MET A 570 30.07 3.02 47.84
CA MET A 570 28.99 2.16 47.30
C MET A 570 27.66 2.29 48.06
N ALA A 571 27.66 2.04 49.37
CA ALA A 571 26.45 2.06 50.19
C ALA A 571 25.75 3.42 50.21
N LYS A 572 26.51 4.52 50.10
CA LYS A 572 25.95 5.87 50.02
C LYS A 572 25.40 6.15 48.62
N LEU A 573 26.10 5.70 47.57
CA LEU A 573 25.64 5.83 46.19
C LEU A 573 24.31 5.09 45.98
N GLU A 574 24.22 3.84 46.43
CA GLU A 574 23.00 3.03 46.36
C GLU A 574 21.85 3.67 47.14
N ALA A 575 22.10 4.06 48.40
CA ALA A 575 21.08 4.72 49.21
C ALA A 575 20.59 6.05 48.61
N GLU A 576 21.48 6.84 48.00
CA GLU A 576 21.09 8.06 47.28
C GLU A 576 20.19 7.73 46.08
N ILE A 577 20.56 6.77 45.24
CA ILE A 577 19.77 6.37 44.06
C ILE A 577 18.40 5.82 44.48
N GLU A 578 18.35 4.95 45.49
CA GLU A 578 17.10 4.40 46.04
C GLU A 578 16.22 5.48 46.65
N SER A 579 16.81 6.46 47.37
CA SER A 579 16.06 7.56 47.97
C SER A 579 15.38 8.47 46.94
N LEU A 580 15.95 8.56 45.73
CA LEU A 580 15.37 9.28 44.59
C LEU A 580 14.28 8.46 43.87
N GLY A 581 14.16 7.16 44.17
CA GLY A 581 13.36 6.22 43.37
C GLY A 581 13.86 6.13 41.93
N ALA A 582 15.13 6.43 41.69
CA ALA A 582 15.70 6.51 40.35
C ALA A 582 16.17 5.14 39.86
N THR A 583 16.06 4.89 38.55
CA THR A 583 16.65 3.70 37.92
C THR A 583 17.93 4.10 37.19
N LEU A 584 19.03 3.40 37.49
CA LEU A 584 20.33 3.58 36.86
C LEU A 584 20.57 2.44 35.86
N ASP A 585 20.84 2.80 34.60
CA ASP A 585 21.15 1.88 33.52
C ASP A 585 22.50 2.24 32.90
N LEU A 586 23.37 1.25 32.76
CA LEU A 586 24.64 1.36 32.04
C LEU A 586 24.53 0.62 30.71
N SER A 587 25.01 1.24 29.65
CA SER A 587 25.15 0.57 28.36
C SER A 587 26.56 0.75 27.83
N TYR A 588 27.22 -0.36 27.53
CA TYR A 588 28.50 -0.38 26.84
C TYR A 588 28.33 -0.86 25.41
N GLY A 589 29.22 -0.40 24.55
CA GLY A 589 29.29 -0.81 23.16
C GLY A 589 30.73 -0.71 22.66
N ARG A 590 30.89 -0.98 21.36
CA ARG A 590 32.21 -0.95 20.73
C ARG A 590 32.76 0.46 20.55
N GLU A 591 31.91 1.45 20.34
CA GLU A 591 32.34 2.86 20.12
C GLU A 591 31.81 3.85 21.15
N HIS A 592 30.84 3.45 21.96
CA HIS A 592 30.23 4.32 22.95
C HIS A 592 29.92 3.58 24.24
N SER A 593 29.94 4.31 25.34
CA SER A 593 29.40 3.91 26.63
C SER A 593 28.43 4.98 27.12
N ALA A 594 27.43 4.59 27.91
CA ALA A 594 26.44 5.52 28.43
C ALA A 594 26.02 5.16 29.85
N PHE A 595 25.88 6.21 30.65
CA PHE A 595 25.41 6.18 32.03
C PHE A 595 24.07 6.91 32.04
N ASN A 596 22.98 6.18 32.20
CA ASN A 596 21.62 6.72 32.14
C ASN A 596 20.94 6.61 33.48
N MET A 597 20.21 7.64 33.87
CA MET A 597 19.40 7.62 35.08
C MET A 597 18.02 8.21 34.79
N THR A 598 16.97 7.51 35.20
CA THR A 598 15.58 7.99 35.10
C THR A 598 15.06 8.32 36.49
N MET A 599 14.54 9.52 36.67
CA MET A 599 14.10 10.06 37.96
C MET A 599 12.93 11.04 37.78
N PHE A 600 12.41 11.59 38.89
CA PHE A 600 11.40 12.64 38.84
C PHE A 600 12.01 14.01 38.51
N LYS A 601 11.20 14.92 37.97
CA LYS A 601 11.62 16.28 37.59
C LYS A 601 12.36 17.05 38.70
N GLY A 602 11.97 16.87 39.96
CA GLY A 602 12.57 17.56 41.10
C GLY A 602 14.04 17.19 41.36
N ASP A 603 14.43 15.98 40.96
CA ASP A 603 15.68 15.35 41.38
C ASP A 603 16.77 15.39 40.30
N VAL A 604 16.47 15.98 39.15
CA VAL A 604 17.37 16.09 37.99
C VAL A 604 18.73 16.67 38.36
N ALA A 605 18.75 17.66 39.26
CA ALA A 605 20.00 18.27 39.72
C ALA A 605 20.90 17.27 40.48
N GLN A 606 20.31 16.42 41.31
CA GLN A 606 21.04 15.40 42.05
C GLN A 606 21.47 14.26 41.12
N GLY A 607 20.61 13.84 40.18
CA GLY A 607 20.96 12.83 39.19
C GLY A 607 22.12 13.23 38.29
N VAL A 608 22.16 14.48 37.80
CA VAL A 608 23.31 15.00 37.02
C VAL A 608 24.59 14.99 37.84
N ASP A 609 24.54 15.34 39.12
CA ASP A 609 25.71 15.33 40.01
C ASP A 609 26.21 13.90 40.28
N ILE A 610 25.31 12.94 40.45
CA ILE A 610 25.68 11.51 40.60
C ILE A 610 26.32 10.98 39.32
N LEU A 611 25.68 11.21 38.16
CA LEU A 611 26.21 10.74 36.86
C LEU A 611 27.57 11.37 36.53
N ALA A 612 27.73 12.67 36.75
CA ALA A 612 29.00 13.35 36.54
C ALA A 612 30.11 12.79 37.44
N ASP A 613 29.80 12.49 38.70
CA ASP A 613 30.75 11.91 39.65
C ASP A 613 31.15 10.47 39.28
N MET A 614 30.19 9.64 38.84
CA MET A 614 30.46 8.28 38.35
C MET A 614 31.39 8.27 37.13
N VAL A 615 31.18 9.19 36.19
CA VAL A 615 31.97 9.29 34.96
C VAL A 615 33.35 9.88 35.23
N THR A 616 33.46 10.90 36.09
CA THR A 616 34.72 11.65 36.27
C THR A 616 35.66 11.05 37.31
N ALA A 617 35.14 10.37 38.35
CA ALA A 617 35.96 9.93 39.47
C ALA A 617 35.57 8.53 40.01
N PRO A 618 35.59 7.47 39.17
CA PRO A 618 35.28 6.12 39.62
C PRO A 618 36.28 5.61 40.66
N ALA A 619 35.78 4.93 41.70
CA ALA A 619 36.63 4.39 42.75
C ALA A 619 37.31 3.09 42.28
N LEU A 620 38.65 3.07 42.30
CA LEU A 620 39.44 1.91 41.88
C LEU A 620 39.86 0.99 43.03
N GLY A 621 39.41 1.25 44.26
CA GLY A 621 39.83 0.50 45.46
C GLY A 621 39.34 -0.95 45.48
N ASN A 622 38.21 -1.24 44.84
CA ASN A 622 37.59 -2.58 44.83
C ASN A 622 38.01 -3.45 43.62
N LEU A 623 39.08 -3.07 42.91
CA LEU A 623 39.52 -3.71 41.67
C LEU A 623 39.63 -5.23 41.75
N ALA A 624 40.25 -5.77 42.81
CA ALA A 624 40.44 -7.22 42.94
C ALA A 624 39.12 -7.99 43.04
N LYS A 625 38.14 -7.43 43.76
CA LYS A 625 36.82 -8.05 43.93
C LYS A 625 36.03 -8.03 42.62
N GLU A 626 36.02 -6.89 41.93
CA GLU A 626 35.29 -6.76 40.66
C GLU A 626 35.90 -7.62 39.56
N LYS A 627 37.24 -7.71 39.50
CA LYS A 627 37.92 -8.66 38.61
C LYS A 627 37.46 -10.10 38.84
N GLN A 628 37.47 -10.56 40.10
CA GLN A 628 37.01 -11.92 40.42
C GLN A 628 35.54 -12.14 40.04
N GLY A 629 34.68 -11.14 40.26
CA GLY A 629 33.28 -11.19 39.85
C GLY A 629 33.12 -11.32 38.33
N ILE A 630 33.91 -10.58 37.55
CA ILE A 630 33.85 -10.64 36.09
C ILE A 630 34.47 -11.94 35.55
N LEU A 631 35.58 -12.41 36.12
CA LEU A 631 36.20 -13.68 35.72
C LEU A 631 35.24 -14.85 35.96
N ARG A 632 34.56 -14.88 37.11
CA ARG A 632 33.51 -15.86 37.38
C ARG A 632 32.36 -15.75 36.38
N LYS A 633 31.92 -14.54 36.04
CA LYS A 633 30.91 -14.33 34.99
C LYS A 633 31.40 -14.84 33.64
N LEU A 634 32.67 -14.66 33.29
CA LEU A 634 33.24 -15.18 32.04
C LEU A 634 33.29 -16.71 32.01
N GLU A 635 33.64 -17.35 33.12
CA GLU A 635 33.57 -18.82 33.27
C GLU A 635 32.13 -19.33 33.13
N GLU A 636 31.16 -18.64 33.73
CA GLU A 636 29.74 -18.97 33.63
C GLU A 636 29.14 -18.59 32.24
N ALA A 637 29.73 -17.62 31.53
CA ALA A 637 29.24 -17.06 30.26
C ALA A 637 29.73 -17.80 29.01
N GLU A 638 30.45 -18.92 29.13
CA GLU A 638 30.69 -19.82 27.98
C GLU A 638 29.39 -20.44 27.45
N GLN A 639 28.25 -20.22 28.11
CA GLN A 639 26.93 -20.53 27.60
C GLN A 639 26.64 -19.80 26.27
N PRO A 640 25.94 -20.45 25.33
CA PRO A 640 25.60 -19.88 24.04
C PRO A 640 24.57 -18.75 24.18
N THR A 641 25.05 -17.52 24.34
CA THR A 641 24.20 -16.31 24.35
C THR A 641 24.34 -15.53 23.04
N ARG A 642 23.32 -14.75 22.70
CA ARG A 642 23.32 -13.81 21.56
C ARG A 642 24.61 -12.95 21.55
N GLN A 643 24.97 -12.40 22.70
CA GLN A 643 26.13 -11.53 22.86
C GLN A 643 27.46 -12.24 22.57
N VAL A 644 27.62 -13.51 23.00
CA VAL A 644 28.84 -14.29 22.73
C VAL A 644 29.01 -14.54 21.23
N ILE A 645 27.92 -14.85 20.53
CA ILE A 645 27.94 -15.06 19.08
C ILE A 645 28.26 -13.75 18.34
N ASP A 646 27.66 -12.63 18.74
CA ASP A 646 27.96 -11.34 18.14
C ASP A 646 29.40 -10.91 18.40
N ASP A 647 29.93 -11.11 19.61
CA ASP A 647 31.33 -10.81 19.94
C ASP A 647 32.29 -11.64 19.08
N ARG A 648 31.99 -12.92 18.89
CA ARG A 648 32.76 -13.82 18.03
C ARG A 648 32.65 -13.45 16.54
N LEU A 649 31.48 -13.02 16.08
CA LEU A 649 31.30 -12.52 14.71
C LEU A 649 32.19 -11.30 14.46
N HIS A 650 32.22 -10.34 15.39
CA HIS A 650 33.09 -9.16 15.26
C HIS A 650 34.57 -9.53 15.34
N ALA A 651 34.95 -10.47 16.21
CA ALA A 651 36.32 -10.98 16.28
C ALA A 651 36.74 -11.68 14.97
N CYS A 652 35.80 -12.36 14.32
CA CYS A 652 36.00 -13.00 13.02
C CYS A 652 36.13 -11.95 11.90
N ALA A 653 35.21 -10.98 11.86
CA ALA A 653 35.14 -9.94 10.83
C ALA A 653 36.28 -8.92 10.90
N PHE A 654 36.70 -8.51 12.12
CA PHE A 654 37.67 -7.44 12.33
C PHE A 654 38.92 -7.92 13.08
N ARG A 655 39.47 -9.06 12.67
CA ARG A 655 40.54 -9.80 13.36
C ARG A 655 41.74 -8.97 13.84
N ASP A 656 42.21 -8.04 13.01
CA ASP A 656 43.43 -7.27 13.29
C ASP A 656 43.16 -5.89 13.91
N TYR A 657 41.90 -5.54 14.11
CA TYR A 657 41.46 -4.22 14.58
C TYR A 657 40.77 -4.30 15.94
N SER A 658 40.81 -3.20 16.70
CA SER A 658 40.17 -3.13 18.03
C SER A 658 38.65 -3.34 17.99
N LEU A 659 38.02 -3.15 16.83
CA LEU A 659 36.60 -3.42 16.64
C LEU A 659 36.24 -4.92 16.80
N GLY A 660 37.22 -5.81 16.60
CA GLY A 660 37.08 -7.25 16.81
C GLY A 660 37.36 -7.70 18.25
N PHE A 661 37.72 -6.80 19.16
CA PHE A 661 37.84 -7.18 20.57
C PHE A 661 36.46 -7.50 21.17
N SER A 662 36.46 -8.40 22.16
CA SER A 662 35.24 -8.71 22.93
C SER A 662 34.80 -7.50 23.74
N THR A 663 33.49 -7.33 23.89
CA THR A 663 32.90 -6.24 24.67
C THR A 663 33.18 -6.35 26.16
N VAL A 664 33.27 -7.58 26.68
CA VAL A 664 33.63 -7.85 28.10
C VAL A 664 35.15 -7.88 28.27
N GLY A 665 35.86 -8.35 27.24
CA GLY A 665 37.31 -8.56 27.26
C GLY A 665 37.69 -10.03 27.51
N PRO A 666 38.91 -10.44 27.12
CA PRO A 666 39.38 -11.82 27.32
C PRO A 666 39.76 -12.06 28.79
N PHE A 667 39.67 -13.33 29.21
CA PHE A 667 40.01 -13.77 30.57
C PHE A 667 41.40 -13.26 31.02
N GLU A 668 42.44 -13.54 30.22
CA GLU A 668 43.82 -13.09 30.50
C GLU A 668 43.96 -11.57 30.60
N GLY A 669 43.17 -10.83 29.81
CA GLY A 669 43.18 -9.37 29.82
C GLY A 669 42.66 -8.82 31.14
N ILE A 670 41.52 -9.33 31.59
CA ILE A 670 40.90 -8.90 32.85
C ILE A 670 41.75 -9.26 34.06
N GLU A 671 42.37 -10.44 34.04
CA GLU A 671 43.28 -10.87 35.10
C GLU A 671 44.49 -9.94 35.23
N THR A 672 45.11 -9.54 34.12
CA THR A 672 46.36 -8.77 34.09
C THR A 672 46.20 -7.25 34.22
N LEU A 673 45.01 -6.68 33.98
CA LEU A 673 44.75 -5.23 33.99
C LEU A 673 45.16 -4.52 35.30
N SER A 674 46.11 -3.60 35.26
CA SER A 674 46.56 -2.87 36.46
C SER A 674 45.73 -1.61 36.73
N GLN A 675 45.74 -1.14 37.99
CA GLN A 675 45.08 0.11 38.36
C GLN A 675 45.65 1.33 37.61
N GLU A 676 46.95 1.32 37.31
CA GLU A 676 47.61 2.39 36.55
C GLU A 676 47.15 2.42 35.09
N GLN A 677 46.99 1.25 34.48
CA GLN A 677 46.45 1.12 33.12
C GLN A 677 45.01 1.65 33.05
N LEU A 678 44.18 1.33 34.04
CA LEU A 678 42.80 1.84 34.11
C LEU A 678 42.75 3.36 34.28
N LYS A 679 43.60 3.94 35.13
CA LYS A 679 43.70 5.40 35.27
C LYS A 679 44.10 6.07 33.96
N LYS A 680 45.11 5.53 33.29
CA LYS A 680 45.58 6.04 32.00
C LYS A 680 44.49 5.94 30.92
N HIS A 681 43.76 4.82 30.89
CA HIS A 681 42.63 4.62 29.97
C HIS A 681 41.53 5.64 30.23
N HIS A 682 41.16 5.86 31.50
CA HIS A 682 40.18 6.86 31.91
C HIS A 682 40.60 8.27 31.50
N GLU A 683 41.83 8.71 31.82
CA GLU A 683 42.34 10.04 31.47
C GLU A 683 42.41 10.29 29.95
N THR A 684 42.63 9.25 29.15
CA THR A 684 42.75 9.35 27.68
C THR A 684 41.38 9.37 27.00
N ASN A 685 40.39 8.67 27.55
CA ASN A 685 39.12 8.40 26.89
C ASN A 685 37.91 9.14 27.49
N PHE A 686 37.95 9.50 28.77
CA PHE A 686 36.87 10.20 29.45
C PHE A 686 37.13 11.72 29.42
N THR A 687 37.22 12.27 28.21
CA THR A 687 37.55 13.68 27.96
C THR A 687 36.34 14.48 27.50
N ALA A 688 36.33 15.80 27.76
CA ALA A 688 35.16 16.66 27.56
C ALA A 688 34.61 16.65 26.12
N ASP A 689 35.49 16.61 25.12
CA ASP A 689 35.17 16.57 23.68
C ASP A 689 34.39 15.31 23.26
N LYS A 690 34.55 14.23 24.04
CA LYS A 690 33.90 12.93 23.83
C LYS A 690 32.59 12.79 24.61
N MET A 691 32.20 13.77 25.43
CA MET A 691 31.01 13.67 26.28
C MET A 691 29.80 14.38 25.67
N VAL A 692 28.66 13.70 25.75
CA VAL A 692 27.33 14.27 25.49
C VAL A 692 26.46 14.03 26.72
N LEU A 693 25.99 15.09 27.36
CA LEU A 693 24.93 15.01 28.36
C LEU A 693 23.58 15.17 27.63
N ALA A 694 22.80 14.08 27.54
CA ALA A 694 21.46 14.14 26.95
C ALA A 694 20.39 14.04 28.04
N ALA A 695 19.26 14.73 27.84
CA ALA A 695 18.08 14.57 28.67
C ALA A 695 16.79 14.55 27.84
N SER A 696 15.83 13.74 28.27
CA SER A 696 14.47 13.68 27.71
C SER A 696 13.45 13.62 28.85
N GLY A 697 12.41 14.45 28.80
CA GLY A 697 11.42 14.58 29.88
C GLY A 697 11.07 16.03 30.19
N ALA A 698 10.50 16.30 31.36
CA ALA A 698 10.22 17.66 31.85
C ALA A 698 11.48 18.40 32.34
N VAL A 699 12.50 18.49 31.49
CA VAL A 699 13.77 19.17 31.75
C VAL A 699 13.90 20.36 30.81
N LYS A 700 14.09 21.56 31.37
CA LYS A 700 14.37 22.75 30.56
C LYS A 700 15.83 22.78 30.14
N HIS A 701 16.07 23.16 28.90
CA HIS A 701 17.42 23.21 28.32
C HIS A 701 18.38 24.10 29.11
N GLU A 702 17.96 25.32 29.45
CA GLU A 702 18.81 26.30 30.15
C GLU A 702 19.20 25.85 31.57
N GLU A 703 18.29 25.14 32.26
CA GLU A 703 18.54 24.59 33.59
C GLU A 703 19.57 23.46 33.51
N LEU A 704 19.44 22.55 32.52
CA LEU A 704 20.40 21.47 32.33
C LEU A 704 21.78 21.98 31.93
N VAL A 705 21.87 23.01 31.07
CA VAL A 705 23.16 23.60 30.68
C VAL A 705 23.91 24.15 31.88
N LYS A 706 23.22 24.83 32.81
CA LYS A 706 23.83 25.34 34.06
C LYS A 706 24.30 24.20 34.97
N LEU A 707 23.52 23.12 35.08
CA LEU A 707 23.89 21.93 35.86
C LEU A 707 25.11 21.24 35.23
N ALA A 708 25.14 21.12 33.90
CA ALA A 708 26.24 20.54 33.16
C ALA A 708 27.53 21.37 33.29
N GLU A 709 27.45 22.69 33.22
CA GLU A 709 28.59 23.58 33.40
C GLU A 709 29.18 23.44 34.82
N LYS A 710 28.32 23.37 35.85
CA LYS A 710 28.75 23.14 37.23
C LYS A 710 29.40 21.77 37.44
N ALA A 711 28.82 20.71 36.87
CA ALA A 711 29.23 19.33 37.13
C ALA A 711 30.39 18.85 36.23
N LEU A 712 30.37 19.22 34.95
CA LEU A 712 31.29 18.74 33.91
C LEU A 712 32.21 19.83 33.35
N GLY A 713 32.04 21.11 33.74
CA GLY A 713 32.89 22.21 33.24
C GLY A 713 34.38 22.08 33.58
N GLY A 714 34.72 21.34 34.65
CA GLY A 714 36.10 21.07 35.05
C GLY A 714 36.80 19.95 34.28
N VAL A 715 36.08 19.20 33.42
CA VAL A 715 36.66 18.10 32.64
C VAL A 715 37.55 18.66 31.54
N LYS A 716 38.77 18.12 31.42
CA LYS A 716 39.74 18.54 30.40
C LYS A 716 39.32 18.05 29.01
N ALA A 717 39.51 18.89 28.01
CA ALA A 717 39.41 18.48 26.62
C ALA A 717 40.59 17.57 26.24
N GLY A 718 40.30 16.50 25.50
CA GLY A 718 41.29 15.56 25.01
C GLY A 718 41.97 16.07 23.73
N PRO A 719 43.07 15.42 23.30
CA PRO A 719 43.63 15.66 21.99
C PRO A 719 42.61 15.24 20.90
N PRO A 720 42.56 15.96 19.75
CA PRO A 720 41.68 15.60 18.65
C PRO A 720 41.98 14.18 18.17
N ARG A 721 40.94 13.36 18.07
CA ARG A 721 41.05 11.94 17.71
C ARG A 721 41.41 11.80 16.23
N VAL A 722 42.54 11.15 15.96
CA VAL A 722 42.95 10.78 14.59
C VAL A 722 42.59 9.31 14.38
N TYR A 723 41.55 9.04 13.58
CA TYR A 723 41.31 7.69 13.08
C TYR A 723 42.33 7.42 11.99
N THR A 724 43.34 6.60 12.31
CA THR A 724 44.50 6.42 11.43
C THR A 724 44.20 5.53 10.23
N THR A 725 43.27 4.57 10.31
CA THR A 725 42.83 3.72 9.18
C THR A 725 41.43 3.12 9.41
N LYS A 726 40.66 2.94 8.32
CA LYS A 726 39.40 2.17 8.32
C LYS A 726 39.70 0.69 8.65
N PRO A 727 38.94 0.03 9.54
CA PRO A 727 39.10 -1.40 9.79
C PRO A 727 38.73 -2.20 8.54
N TYR A 728 39.54 -3.21 8.24
CA TYR A 728 39.29 -4.13 7.13
C TYR A 728 38.33 -5.24 7.59
N PHE A 729 37.28 -5.46 6.82
CA PHE A 729 36.33 -6.55 7.02
C PHE A 729 36.87 -7.81 6.35
N CYS A 730 37.07 -8.88 7.11
CA CYS A 730 37.61 -10.15 6.63
C CYS A 730 36.50 -11.18 6.43
N GLY A 731 36.40 -11.75 5.22
CA GLY A 731 35.66 -12.97 4.98
C GLY A 731 36.30 -14.17 5.69
N ALA A 732 35.69 -14.65 6.77
CA ALA A 732 36.25 -15.72 7.61
C ALA A 732 35.14 -16.53 8.29
N GLN A 733 35.50 -17.72 8.78
CA GLN A 733 34.59 -18.53 9.62
C GLN A 733 35.23 -18.85 10.96
N LEU A 734 34.43 -18.81 12.02
CA LEU A 734 34.80 -19.23 13.36
C LEU A 734 33.76 -20.20 13.92
N LEU A 735 34.11 -21.49 13.93
CA LEU A 735 33.20 -22.58 14.28
C LEU A 735 33.62 -23.23 15.59
N TYR A 736 32.72 -23.24 16.57
CA TYR A 736 32.88 -23.92 17.85
C TYR A 736 31.91 -25.10 17.90
N ARG A 737 32.31 -26.20 17.26
CA ARG A 737 31.51 -27.41 17.26
C ARG A 737 31.56 -28.06 18.64
N ASN A 738 30.40 -28.20 19.26
CA ASN A 738 30.22 -28.95 20.51
C ASN A 738 28.88 -29.70 20.44
N ASP A 739 28.97 -30.98 20.07
CA ASP A 739 27.80 -31.85 19.89
C ASP A 739 27.16 -32.24 21.26
N GLU A 740 27.84 -31.99 22.38
CA GLU A 740 27.35 -32.29 23.74
C GLU A 740 26.57 -31.12 24.38
N MET A 741 26.56 -29.93 23.76
CA MET A 741 26.00 -28.69 24.31
C MET A 741 24.45 -28.66 24.32
N GLY A 742 23.80 -29.64 23.68
CA GLY A 742 22.35 -29.70 23.48
C GLY A 742 21.97 -29.69 22.00
N PRO A 743 20.67 -29.74 21.65
CA PRO A 743 20.20 -29.91 20.27
C PRO A 743 20.25 -28.62 19.43
N LEU A 744 20.47 -27.46 20.06
CA LEU A 744 20.38 -26.16 19.38
C LEU A 744 21.75 -25.64 18.96
N ALA A 745 21.85 -25.30 17.67
CA ALA A 745 22.96 -24.58 17.07
C ALA A 745 22.67 -23.07 17.04
N TYR A 746 23.69 -22.27 17.35
CA TYR A 746 23.65 -20.81 17.39
C TYR A 746 24.59 -20.26 16.34
N ILE A 747 24.06 -19.51 15.38
CA ILE A 747 24.81 -19.14 14.17
C ILE A 747 24.55 -17.67 13.85
N SER A 748 25.58 -16.96 13.41
CA SER A 748 25.48 -15.59 12.94
C SER A 748 26.36 -15.39 11.71
N THR A 749 25.82 -14.70 10.71
CA THR A 749 26.51 -14.38 9.46
C THR A 749 26.36 -12.89 9.20
N GLY A 750 27.44 -12.24 8.76
CA GLY A 750 27.43 -10.83 8.44
C GLY A 750 28.25 -10.46 7.20
N TRP A 751 27.86 -9.35 6.59
CA TRP A 751 28.53 -8.63 5.50
C TRP A 751 29.08 -7.30 6.01
N GLU A 752 30.06 -6.75 5.30
CA GLU A 752 30.47 -5.37 5.53
C GLU A 752 29.33 -4.41 5.17
N ALA A 753 29.00 -3.54 6.11
CA ALA A 753 27.96 -2.54 5.98
C ALA A 753 28.54 -1.12 5.97
N VAL A 754 27.66 -0.14 5.95
CA VAL A 754 28.03 1.27 5.81
C VAL A 754 28.20 1.98 7.15
N PRO A 755 28.91 3.12 7.20
CA PRO A 755 28.98 3.95 8.40
C PRO A 755 27.68 4.74 8.66
N TRP A 756 27.53 5.26 9.89
CA TRP A 756 26.38 6.10 10.31
C TRP A 756 26.04 7.24 9.34
N LYS A 757 27.05 7.94 8.83
CA LYS A 757 26.87 9.13 7.99
C LYS A 757 26.60 8.81 6.52
N SER A 758 26.61 7.52 6.14
CA SER A 758 26.36 7.10 4.76
C SER A 758 24.90 7.39 4.37
N PRO A 759 24.64 7.87 3.14
CA PRO A 759 23.26 7.97 2.63
C PRO A 759 22.57 6.61 2.55
N ASP A 760 23.34 5.55 2.28
CA ASP A 760 22.83 4.18 2.16
C ASP A 760 22.40 3.57 3.51
N ALA A 761 22.69 4.22 4.64
CA ALA A 761 22.40 3.69 5.99
C ALA A 761 20.90 3.45 6.22
N VAL A 762 20.04 4.36 5.73
CA VAL A 762 18.59 4.21 5.86
C VAL A 762 18.08 3.01 5.05
N THR A 763 18.66 2.76 3.88
CA THR A 763 18.34 1.59 3.05
C THR A 763 18.69 0.29 3.78
N PHE A 764 19.81 0.23 4.50
CA PHE A 764 20.13 -0.92 5.36
C PHE A 764 19.12 -1.14 6.50
N MET A 765 18.59 -0.07 7.11
CA MET A 765 17.54 -0.19 8.12
C MET A 765 16.25 -0.77 7.51
N VAL A 766 15.91 -0.37 6.28
CA VAL A 766 14.78 -0.95 5.54
C VAL A 766 15.06 -2.41 5.17
N MET A 767 16.26 -2.76 4.71
CA MET A 767 16.66 -4.14 4.42
C MET A 767 16.55 -5.04 5.65
N GLN A 768 17.00 -4.55 6.82
CA GLN A 768 16.83 -5.25 8.09
C GLN A 768 15.35 -5.53 8.39
N ALA A 769 14.47 -4.54 8.19
CA ALA A 769 13.02 -4.70 8.38
C ALA A 769 12.36 -5.60 7.33
N ILE A 770 12.90 -5.70 6.10
CA ILE A 770 12.42 -6.63 5.07
C ILE A 770 12.66 -8.07 5.53
N ILE A 771 13.88 -8.41 5.98
CA ILE A 771 14.21 -9.75 6.49
C ILE A 771 13.45 -10.01 7.80
N GLY A 772 13.47 -9.04 8.71
CA GLY A 772 12.70 -9.04 9.95
C GLY A 772 13.27 -9.95 11.04
N THR A 773 12.42 -10.26 12.01
CA THR A 773 12.73 -11.13 13.14
C THR A 773 11.64 -12.18 13.30
N TYR A 774 11.98 -13.30 13.91
CA TYR A 774 11.09 -14.41 14.14
C TYR A 774 11.45 -15.11 15.44
N LYS A 775 10.44 -15.47 16.22
CA LYS A 775 10.61 -16.31 17.40
C LYS A 775 9.45 -17.27 17.48
N LYS A 776 9.75 -18.56 17.58
CA LYS A 776 8.76 -19.63 17.64
C LYS A 776 7.88 -19.42 18.87
N ASN A 777 6.57 -19.49 18.67
CA ASN A 777 5.55 -19.27 19.72
C ASN A 777 5.55 -17.87 20.36
N ALA A 778 6.23 -16.88 19.79
CA ALA A 778 6.23 -15.51 20.28
C ALA A 778 5.91 -14.53 19.12
N GLY A 779 4.89 -13.70 19.32
CA GLY A 779 4.45 -12.70 18.33
C GLY A 779 2.93 -12.60 18.21
N LEU A 780 2.46 -11.47 17.70
CA LEU A 780 1.03 -11.22 17.48
C LEU A 780 0.45 -12.08 16.35
N VAL A 781 1.29 -12.41 15.36
CA VAL A 781 0.95 -13.25 14.21
C VAL A 781 1.83 -14.50 14.28
N PRO A 782 1.23 -15.71 14.27
CA PRO A 782 2.00 -16.94 14.13
C PRO A 782 2.89 -16.85 12.89
N GLY A 783 4.17 -17.23 12.99
CA GLY A 783 5.12 -17.11 11.87
C GLY A 783 4.64 -17.80 10.58
N SER A 784 3.79 -18.82 10.70
CA SER A 784 3.17 -19.53 9.59
C SER A 784 2.22 -18.68 8.73
N ILE A 785 1.67 -17.59 9.28
CA ILE A 785 0.73 -16.66 8.62
C ILE A 785 1.40 -15.29 8.37
N SER A 786 2.72 -15.17 8.62
CA SER A 786 3.41 -13.91 8.40
C SER A 786 3.40 -13.51 6.92
N GLY A 787 3.12 -12.23 6.67
CA GLY A 787 3.26 -11.63 5.34
C GLY A 787 4.72 -11.38 4.93
N ASN A 788 5.67 -11.57 5.85
CA ASN A 788 7.09 -11.57 5.52
C ASN A 788 7.49 -12.92 4.92
N ARG A 789 7.94 -12.90 3.65
CA ARG A 789 8.33 -14.11 2.92
C ARG A 789 9.43 -14.91 3.61
N VAL A 790 10.45 -14.26 4.17
CA VAL A 790 11.56 -14.96 4.85
C VAL A 790 11.08 -15.59 6.14
N THR A 791 10.31 -14.86 6.95
CA THR A 791 9.68 -15.40 8.17
C THR A 791 8.77 -16.58 7.87
N ASN A 792 7.94 -16.47 6.85
CA ASN A 792 7.01 -17.51 6.44
C ASN A 792 7.76 -18.76 5.96
N ALA A 793 8.80 -18.59 5.14
CA ALA A 793 9.65 -19.69 4.69
C ALA A 793 10.31 -20.41 5.86
N VAL A 794 10.94 -19.67 6.79
CA VAL A 794 11.60 -20.26 7.96
C VAL A 794 10.60 -20.94 8.92
N ALA A 795 9.42 -20.36 9.12
CA ALA A 795 8.41 -20.91 10.03
C ALA A 795 7.67 -22.13 9.48
N ASN A 796 7.51 -22.25 8.16
CA ASN A 796 6.74 -23.32 7.52
C ASN A 796 7.60 -24.43 6.90
N LYS A 797 8.92 -24.23 6.74
CA LYS A 797 9.81 -25.29 6.23
C LYS A 797 9.80 -26.51 7.14
N MET A 798 9.99 -27.70 6.57
CA MET A 798 10.02 -28.98 7.30
C MET A 798 8.73 -29.31 8.06
N GLY A 799 7.61 -28.62 7.79
CA GLY A 799 6.31 -28.85 8.44
C GLY A 799 6.21 -28.35 9.89
N VAL A 800 7.34 -28.16 10.58
CA VAL A 800 7.42 -27.74 11.99
C VAL A 800 8.20 -26.41 12.18
N GLY A 801 8.79 -25.88 11.09
CA GLY A 801 9.69 -24.73 11.09
C GLY A 801 11.16 -25.15 11.25
N CYS A 802 12.07 -24.41 10.61
CA CYS A 802 13.51 -24.73 10.64
C CYS A 802 14.31 -23.92 11.67
N ALA A 803 13.69 -22.99 12.39
CA ALA A 803 14.35 -22.18 13.43
C ALA A 803 13.49 -22.05 14.69
N GLU A 804 14.14 -21.91 15.83
CA GLU A 804 13.52 -21.49 17.09
C GLU A 804 13.44 -19.96 17.16
N GLU A 805 14.50 -19.27 16.72
CA GLU A 805 14.56 -17.81 16.69
C GLU A 805 15.49 -17.37 15.57
N TYR A 806 15.17 -16.28 14.87
CA TYR A 806 16.13 -15.56 14.06
C TYR A 806 15.90 -14.05 14.14
N GLU A 807 16.96 -13.29 13.93
CA GLU A 807 16.96 -11.84 13.95
C GLU A 807 17.90 -11.30 12.87
N ALA A 808 17.39 -10.45 11.98
CA ALA A 808 18.23 -9.59 11.16
C ALA A 808 18.71 -8.39 11.98
N PHE A 809 20.02 -8.11 11.92
CA PHE A 809 20.64 -7.02 12.67
C PHE A 809 21.49 -6.12 11.78
N MET A 810 21.68 -4.90 12.25
CA MET A 810 22.55 -3.91 11.63
C MET A 810 23.31 -3.15 12.71
N HIS A 811 24.63 -3.06 12.55
CA HIS A 811 25.50 -2.27 13.39
C HIS A 811 26.21 -1.23 12.55
N PHE A 812 25.95 0.04 12.84
CA PHE A 812 26.67 1.15 12.24
C PHE A 812 27.83 1.56 13.16
N TYR A 813 29.00 1.74 12.57
CA TYR A 813 30.15 2.38 13.20
C TYR A 813 30.49 3.66 12.45
N LYS A 814 31.49 4.40 12.94
CA LYS A 814 31.87 5.69 12.34
C LYS A 814 32.37 5.60 10.90
N ASP A 815 33.04 4.51 10.54
CA ASP A 815 33.72 4.32 9.25
C ASP A 815 33.37 3.01 8.53
N THR A 816 32.71 2.06 9.19
CA THR A 816 32.21 0.79 8.63
C THR A 816 30.91 0.39 9.33
N GLY A 817 30.38 -0.78 9.03
CA GLY A 817 29.26 -1.40 9.73
C GLY A 817 29.23 -2.92 9.52
N VAL A 818 28.30 -3.59 10.19
CA VAL A 818 28.01 -5.02 9.98
C VAL A 818 26.51 -5.21 9.79
N PHE A 819 26.13 -5.80 8.66
CA PHE A 819 24.76 -6.19 8.37
C PHE A 819 24.69 -7.70 8.36
N GLY A 820 23.69 -8.30 9.00
CA GLY A 820 23.66 -9.74 9.09
C GLY A 820 22.39 -10.29 9.70
N TRP A 821 22.44 -11.59 9.96
CA TRP A 821 21.39 -12.31 10.64
C TRP A 821 21.97 -13.27 11.66
N TYR A 822 21.19 -13.50 12.70
CA TYR A 822 21.44 -14.48 13.75
C TYR A 822 20.30 -15.46 13.79
N ILE A 823 20.63 -16.72 14.03
CA ILE A 823 19.66 -17.80 14.07
C ILE A 823 20.00 -18.82 15.15
N VAL A 824 18.93 -19.34 15.76
CA VAL A 824 18.93 -20.49 16.66
C VAL A 824 18.07 -21.56 16.02
N CYS A 825 18.63 -22.74 15.76
CA CYS A 825 17.95 -23.82 15.09
C CYS A 825 18.40 -25.18 15.60
N ASP A 826 17.59 -26.21 15.37
CA ASP A 826 17.92 -27.60 15.71
C ASP A 826 19.00 -28.14 14.75
N GLU A 827 19.85 -29.04 15.23
CA GLU A 827 20.97 -29.64 14.48
C GLU A 827 20.56 -30.20 13.11
N VAL A 828 19.35 -30.76 13.03
CA VAL A 828 18.78 -31.38 11.81
C VAL A 828 18.31 -30.33 10.82
N ALA A 829 17.94 -29.14 11.29
CA ALA A 829 17.37 -28.07 10.48
C ALA A 829 18.40 -27.02 10.04
N VAL A 830 19.64 -27.07 10.55
CA VAL A 830 20.69 -26.06 10.32
C VAL A 830 20.89 -25.74 8.84
N GLU A 831 21.02 -26.76 7.99
CA GLU A 831 21.26 -26.58 6.54
C GLU A 831 20.12 -25.78 5.90
N HIS A 832 18.87 -26.19 6.17
CA HIS A 832 17.69 -25.53 5.64
C HIS A 832 17.52 -24.12 6.20
N ALA A 833 17.80 -23.93 7.48
CA ALA A 833 17.62 -22.64 8.16
C ALA A 833 18.58 -21.58 7.61
N ILE A 834 19.86 -21.94 7.42
CA ILE A 834 20.86 -21.09 6.78
C ILE A 834 20.51 -20.84 5.32
N GLY A 835 20.10 -21.90 4.59
CA GLY A 835 19.70 -21.79 3.19
C GLY A 835 18.60 -20.77 2.95
N GLU A 836 17.55 -20.77 3.78
CA GLU A 836 16.43 -19.82 3.67
C GLU A 836 16.85 -18.38 4.03
N LEU A 837 17.72 -18.18 5.03
CA LEU A 837 18.21 -16.84 5.39
C LEU A 837 19.18 -16.26 4.36
N MET A 838 20.10 -17.08 3.83
CA MET A 838 20.99 -16.69 2.75
C MET A 838 20.20 -16.37 1.48
N PHE A 839 19.20 -17.19 1.15
CA PHE A 839 18.29 -16.92 0.06
C PHE A 839 17.52 -15.60 0.28
N GLY A 840 16.98 -15.37 1.47
CA GLY A 840 16.32 -14.12 1.86
C GLY A 840 17.21 -12.88 1.66
N CYS A 841 18.48 -12.95 2.05
CA CYS A 841 19.44 -11.87 1.86
C CYS A 841 19.77 -11.65 0.38
N ASN A 842 19.96 -12.73 -0.37
CA ASN A 842 20.27 -12.67 -1.80
C ASN A 842 19.09 -12.09 -2.62
N LEU A 843 17.85 -12.43 -2.25
CA LEU A 843 16.64 -11.87 -2.86
C LEU A 843 16.59 -10.34 -2.80
N LEU A 844 17.26 -9.71 -1.81
CA LEU A 844 17.36 -8.25 -1.71
C LEU A 844 17.99 -7.62 -2.95
N SER A 845 18.95 -8.32 -3.57
CA SER A 845 19.69 -7.84 -4.75
C SER A 845 18.90 -7.97 -6.06
N PHE A 846 17.93 -8.89 -6.13
CA PHE A 846 17.33 -9.30 -7.41
C PHE A 846 15.81 -9.08 -7.48
N SER A 847 15.05 -9.52 -6.48
CA SER A 847 13.60 -9.70 -6.61
C SER A 847 12.81 -9.17 -5.41
N VAL A 848 13.25 -8.06 -4.83
CA VAL A 848 12.45 -7.28 -3.89
C VAL A 848 11.27 -6.64 -4.62
N THR A 849 10.11 -6.73 -3.99
CA THR A 849 8.86 -6.12 -4.45
C THR A 849 8.57 -4.82 -3.70
N ASP A 850 7.84 -3.88 -4.33
CA ASP A 850 7.42 -2.64 -3.67
C ASP A 850 6.52 -2.91 -2.45
N GLU A 851 5.74 -3.99 -2.48
CA GLU A 851 4.88 -4.39 -1.36
C GLU A 851 5.70 -4.78 -0.12
N GLU A 852 6.79 -5.54 -0.30
CA GLU A 852 7.72 -5.89 0.79
C GLU A 852 8.40 -4.66 1.37
N VAL A 853 8.81 -3.71 0.52
CA VAL A 853 9.44 -2.45 0.93
C VAL A 853 8.46 -1.57 1.70
N GLU A 854 7.24 -1.39 1.19
CA GLU A 854 6.22 -0.58 1.85
C GLU A 854 5.80 -1.17 3.21
N ARG A 855 5.73 -2.50 3.32
CA ARG A 855 5.55 -3.17 4.62
C ARG A 855 6.69 -2.86 5.58
N ALA A 856 7.94 -3.03 5.13
CA ALA A 856 9.13 -2.80 5.95
C ALA A 856 9.25 -1.33 6.38
N LYS A 857 8.94 -0.37 5.51
CA LYS A 857 8.87 1.06 5.87
C LYS A 857 7.87 1.32 6.98
N ARG A 858 6.67 0.74 6.89
CA ARG A 858 5.62 0.92 7.92
C ARG A 858 6.06 0.33 9.25
N GLU A 859 6.68 -0.85 9.23
CA GLU A 859 7.23 -1.49 10.42
C GLU A 859 8.33 -0.64 11.06
N LEU A 860 9.30 -0.17 10.27
CA LEU A 860 10.38 0.68 10.73
C LEU A 860 9.88 2.01 11.32
N LYS A 861 8.91 2.65 10.66
CA LYS A 861 8.25 3.87 11.15
C LYS A 861 7.51 3.62 12.46
N ALA A 862 6.79 2.51 12.58
CA ALA A 862 6.10 2.13 13.81
C ALA A 862 7.10 1.95 14.97
N THR A 863 8.22 1.26 14.72
CA THR A 863 9.30 1.08 15.70
C THR A 863 9.91 2.41 16.14
N LEU A 864 10.19 3.32 15.21
CA LEU A 864 10.74 4.65 15.50
C LEU A 864 9.79 5.50 16.37
N VAL A 865 8.49 5.47 16.07
CA VAL A 865 7.48 6.23 16.82
C VAL A 865 7.24 5.62 18.20
N ASN A 866 7.14 4.30 18.29
CA ASN A 866 6.93 3.60 19.56
C ASN A 866 8.11 3.81 20.52
N GLY A 867 9.34 3.76 20.01
CA GLY A 867 10.55 4.05 20.81
C GLY A 867 10.58 5.48 21.37
N SER A 868 9.94 6.44 20.69
CA SER A 868 9.84 7.82 21.17
C SER A 868 8.87 8.01 22.35
N GLY A 869 8.04 7.01 22.68
CA GLY A 869 7.07 7.10 23.78
C GLY A 869 7.70 7.03 25.18
N SER A 870 8.87 6.41 25.30
CA SER A 870 9.61 6.26 26.55
C SER A 870 10.65 7.37 26.69
N THR A 871 10.69 8.05 27.85
CA THR A 871 11.69 9.10 28.13
C THR A 871 13.11 8.55 28.06
N ARG A 872 13.30 7.30 28.53
CA ARG A 872 14.59 6.60 28.54
C ARG A 872 15.07 6.29 27.13
N ASP A 873 14.20 5.73 26.29
CA ASP A 873 14.56 5.37 24.91
C ASP A 873 14.76 6.62 24.04
N SER A 874 13.95 7.65 24.26
CA SER A 874 14.13 8.98 23.65
C SER A 874 15.46 9.63 24.07
N CYS A 875 15.85 9.54 25.34
CA CYS A 875 17.16 10.02 25.83
C CYS A 875 18.32 9.25 25.16
N ASN A 876 18.23 7.92 25.11
CA ASN A 876 19.20 7.05 24.45
C ASN A 876 19.37 7.37 22.97
N GLN A 877 18.26 7.59 22.27
CA GLN A 877 18.27 7.97 20.87
C GLN A 877 18.97 9.32 20.67
N VAL A 878 18.58 10.35 21.44
CA VAL A 878 19.19 11.69 21.33
C VAL A 878 20.68 11.65 21.64
N GLY A 879 21.11 10.93 22.69
CA GLY A 879 22.51 10.78 23.04
C GLY A 879 23.33 10.15 21.92
N LYS A 880 22.86 9.03 21.35
CA LYS A 880 23.51 8.33 20.24
C LYS A 880 23.53 9.16 18.95
N GLU A 881 22.45 9.85 18.62
CA GLU A 881 22.37 10.71 17.43
C GLU A 881 23.31 11.90 17.53
N VAL A 882 23.41 12.55 18.70
CA VAL A 882 24.34 13.66 18.90
C VAL A 882 25.78 13.16 18.86
N LEU A 883 26.08 11.96 19.38
CA LEU A 883 27.39 11.34 19.20
C LEU A 883 27.72 11.07 17.73
N ALA A 884 26.79 10.47 16.96
CA ALA A 884 27.03 10.05 15.58
C ALA A 884 27.01 11.22 14.58
N TYR A 885 26.01 12.09 14.65
CA TYR A 885 25.74 13.16 13.68
C TYR A 885 26.12 14.56 14.17
N GLY A 886 26.34 14.75 15.48
CA GLY A 886 26.53 16.07 16.08
C GLY A 886 25.23 16.84 16.31
N ARG A 887 24.07 16.26 15.97
CA ARG A 887 22.74 16.85 16.14
C ARG A 887 21.71 15.76 16.41
N GLY A 888 20.60 16.11 17.07
CA GLY A 888 19.42 15.25 17.12
C GLY A 888 18.69 15.27 15.77
N VAL A 889 18.35 14.09 15.23
CA VAL A 889 17.64 13.96 13.96
C VAL A 889 16.14 14.04 14.25
N PRO A 890 15.41 15.01 13.68
CA PRO A 890 13.97 15.07 13.84
C PRO A 890 13.31 13.80 13.29
N PRO A 891 12.33 13.19 14.00
CA PRO A 891 11.64 12.01 13.50
C PRO A 891 10.99 12.22 12.12
N ALA A 892 10.50 13.43 11.84
CA ALA A 892 9.96 13.80 10.53
C ALA A 892 11.00 13.69 9.41
N GLU A 893 12.25 14.12 9.67
CA GLU A 893 13.35 13.97 8.71
C GLU A 893 13.64 12.49 8.44
N MET A 894 13.68 11.67 9.50
CA MET A 894 13.90 10.23 9.36
C MET A 894 12.75 9.55 8.60
N MET A 895 11.49 9.93 8.85
CA MET A 895 10.32 9.41 8.13
C MET A 895 10.40 9.73 6.63
N LEU A 896 10.78 10.95 6.25
CA LEU A 896 10.96 11.35 4.86
C LEU A 896 12.09 10.56 4.18
N ARG A 897 13.21 10.33 4.90
CA ARG A 897 14.31 9.51 4.40
C ARG A 897 13.88 8.05 4.19
N ILE A 898 13.08 7.50 5.09
CA ILE A 898 12.53 6.14 4.96
C ILE A 898 11.56 6.07 3.77
N ASP A 899 10.71 7.10 3.57
CA ASP A 899 9.77 7.14 2.46
C ASP A 899 10.43 7.20 1.09
N ALA A 900 11.60 7.84 1.01
CA ALA A 900 12.37 7.97 -0.22
C ALA A 900 12.97 6.64 -0.73
N VAL A 901 13.03 5.59 0.08
CA VAL A 901 13.61 4.29 -0.32
C VAL A 901 12.62 3.50 -1.16
N ASP A 902 12.89 3.21 -2.43
CA ASP A 902 12.06 2.32 -3.26
C ASP A 902 12.71 0.93 -3.44
N ALA A 903 12.02 0.01 -4.14
CA ALA A 903 12.57 -1.32 -4.40
C ALA A 903 13.82 -1.29 -5.30
N GLU A 904 13.96 -0.29 -6.18
CA GLU A 904 15.15 -0.11 -7.01
C GLU A 904 16.36 0.28 -6.15
N GLU A 905 16.17 1.16 -5.17
CA GLU A 905 17.20 1.59 -4.24
C GLU A 905 17.65 0.45 -3.33
N VAL A 906 16.71 -0.37 -2.84
CA VAL A 906 17.05 -1.59 -2.09
C VAL A 906 17.90 -2.53 -2.94
N LYS A 907 17.51 -2.79 -4.20
CA LYS A 907 18.29 -3.63 -5.12
C LYS A 907 19.66 -3.04 -5.40
N ARG A 908 19.77 -1.72 -5.62
CA ARG A 908 21.04 -1.02 -5.86
C ARG A 908 22.00 -1.18 -4.69
N VAL A 909 21.51 -0.98 -3.46
CA VAL A 909 22.33 -1.09 -2.25
C VAL A 909 22.69 -2.56 -1.97
N ALA A 910 21.72 -3.47 -2.05
CA ALA A 910 21.97 -4.90 -1.84
C ALA A 910 22.95 -5.47 -2.88
N TYR A 911 22.80 -5.12 -4.15
CA TYR A 911 23.72 -5.55 -5.21
C TYR A 911 25.15 -5.01 -5.00
N LYS A 912 25.30 -3.82 -4.41
CA LYS A 912 26.61 -3.23 -4.14
C LYS A 912 27.31 -3.86 -2.93
N TYR A 913 26.57 -4.18 -1.87
CA TYR A 913 27.15 -4.54 -0.57
C TYR A 913 26.97 -6.01 -0.17
N LEU A 914 26.03 -6.74 -0.77
CA LEU A 914 25.76 -8.15 -0.44
C LEU A 914 26.15 -9.09 -1.59
N ASN A 915 25.93 -8.69 -2.84
CA ASN A 915 26.19 -9.56 -3.99
C ASN A 915 27.71 -9.71 -4.24
N ASP A 916 28.19 -10.96 -4.16
CA ASP A 916 29.60 -11.33 -4.28
C ASP A 916 30.51 -10.50 -3.34
N GLN A 917 30.10 -10.30 -2.08
CA GLN A 917 30.85 -9.52 -1.07
C GLN A 917 31.18 -10.36 0.15
N GLU A 918 32.45 -10.40 0.59
CA GLU A 918 32.95 -11.31 1.64
C GLU A 918 32.00 -11.42 2.85
N ILE A 919 31.75 -12.65 3.32
CA ILE A 919 30.94 -12.93 4.51
C ILE A 919 31.80 -13.43 5.66
N SER A 920 31.48 -12.99 6.88
CA SER A 920 31.99 -13.56 8.11
C SER A 920 30.92 -14.43 8.76
N VAL A 921 31.28 -15.64 9.18
CA VAL A 921 30.36 -16.61 9.76
C VAL A 921 30.88 -17.05 11.13
N THR A 922 30.01 -17.10 12.12
CA THR A 922 30.31 -17.63 13.45
C THR A 922 29.24 -18.63 13.85
N ALA A 923 29.64 -19.75 14.43
CA ALA A 923 28.70 -20.75 14.91
C ALA A 923 29.19 -21.46 16.19
N LEU A 924 28.24 -21.89 17.02
CA LEU A 924 28.46 -22.61 18.27
C LEU A 924 27.37 -23.69 18.46
N GLY A 925 27.78 -24.90 18.84
CA GLY A 925 26.86 -26.01 19.17
C GLY A 925 26.98 -27.23 18.23
N PRO A 926 25.92 -28.02 18.04
CA PRO A 926 25.90 -29.16 17.13
C PRO A 926 25.81 -28.70 15.67
N LEU A 927 26.96 -28.70 14.97
CA LEU A 927 27.09 -28.11 13.63
C LEU A 927 27.20 -29.16 12.51
N HIS A 928 26.70 -30.38 12.71
CA HIS A 928 26.90 -31.47 11.77
C HIS A 928 26.31 -31.20 10.38
N GLY A 929 25.14 -30.54 10.32
CA GLY A 929 24.47 -30.15 9.06
C GLY A 929 24.83 -28.74 8.56
N MET A 930 25.81 -28.05 9.15
CA MET A 930 26.17 -26.69 8.73
C MET A 930 26.92 -26.74 7.39
N PRO A 931 26.49 -25.97 6.35
CA PRO A 931 27.22 -25.91 5.10
C PRO A 931 28.56 -25.20 5.30
N GLU A 932 29.57 -25.59 4.53
CA GLU A 932 30.88 -24.95 4.57
C GLU A 932 30.82 -23.50 4.04
N LEU A 933 31.74 -22.65 4.48
CA LEU A 933 31.79 -21.23 4.09
C LEU A 933 31.74 -21.02 2.56
N TYR A 934 32.40 -21.88 1.78
CA TYR A 934 32.39 -21.74 0.31
C TYR A 934 31.00 -21.97 -0.30
N ILE A 935 30.16 -22.81 0.31
CA ILE A 935 28.78 -23.06 -0.13
C ILE A 935 27.93 -21.82 0.19
N MET A 936 28.08 -21.26 1.40
CA MET A 936 27.39 -20.02 1.77
C MET A 936 27.82 -18.87 0.86
N ARG A 937 29.12 -18.78 0.55
CA ARG A 937 29.68 -17.81 -0.40
C ARG A 937 29.04 -17.94 -1.79
N GLN A 938 28.90 -19.17 -2.28
CA GLN A 938 28.27 -19.43 -3.57
C GLN A 938 26.78 -19.05 -3.57
N ALA A 939 26.10 -19.16 -2.43
CA ALA A 939 24.69 -18.80 -2.29
C ALA A 939 24.42 -17.28 -2.37
N GLU A 940 25.45 -16.43 -2.37
CA GLU A 940 25.31 -14.97 -2.47
C GLU A 940 24.95 -14.46 -3.87
N PHE A 941 25.15 -15.26 -4.92
CA PHE A 941 24.85 -14.84 -6.29
C PHE A 941 24.09 -15.94 -7.04
N PHE A 942 23.12 -15.54 -7.87
CA PHE A 942 22.47 -16.47 -8.78
C PHE A 942 23.33 -16.64 -10.03
N SER A 943 23.81 -17.86 -10.28
CA SER A 943 24.30 -18.19 -11.61
C SER A 943 23.12 -18.30 -12.58
N ASN A 944 23.24 -17.75 -13.78
CA ASN A 944 22.20 -17.85 -14.83
C ASN A 944 21.83 -19.31 -15.21
N LEU A 945 22.58 -20.30 -14.73
CA LEU A 945 22.28 -21.73 -14.88
C LEU A 945 21.18 -22.22 -13.91
N ALA A 946 20.93 -21.53 -12.80
CA ALA A 946 19.92 -21.92 -11.80
C ALA A 946 18.50 -21.41 -12.13
N ALA A 947 18.34 -20.55 -13.14
CA ALA A 947 17.04 -20.09 -13.64
C ALA A 947 16.23 -21.21 -14.35
N ALA A 948 16.75 -22.44 -14.39
CA ALA A 948 16.13 -23.63 -14.95
C ALA A 948 15.63 -24.63 -13.87
N TRP A 949 15.21 -24.16 -12.69
CA TRP A 949 14.35 -24.96 -11.80
C TRP A 949 12.89 -24.73 -12.19
N PRO A 950 12.18 -25.71 -12.80
CA PRO A 950 10.78 -25.54 -13.11
C PRO A 950 9.97 -25.57 -11.81
N SER A 951 9.29 -24.47 -11.52
CA SER A 951 8.17 -24.43 -10.60
C SER A 951 7.08 -25.38 -11.09
N GLY A 952 6.92 -26.54 -10.46
CA GLY A 952 5.85 -27.48 -10.77
C GLY A 952 5.84 -28.70 -9.85
N SER A 953 4.87 -28.72 -8.94
CA SER A 953 4.27 -29.90 -8.28
C SER A 953 5.19 -31.10 -7.98
N CYS A 954 5.62 -31.24 -6.73
CA CYS A 954 6.02 -32.54 -6.19
C CYS A 954 4.98 -33.02 -5.18
N ASP A 955 3.97 -33.74 -5.68
CA ASP A 955 3.38 -34.83 -4.92
C ASP A 955 4.50 -35.85 -4.65
N MET A 956 4.69 -36.17 -3.36
CA MET A 956 5.63 -37.20 -2.94
C MET A 956 5.19 -38.57 -3.44
N HIS A 957 5.97 -39.16 -4.34
CA HIS A 957 6.25 -40.58 -4.26
C HIS A 957 7.76 -40.81 -4.17
N LEU A 958 8.15 -41.49 -3.08
CA LEU A 958 9.46 -42.01 -2.77
C LEU A 958 10.24 -42.45 -4.02
N ALA A 959 11.37 -41.80 -4.29
CA ALA A 959 12.42 -42.34 -5.12
C ALA A 959 13.78 -42.01 -4.50
N GLU A 960 14.49 -43.07 -4.16
CA GLU A 960 15.84 -43.08 -3.60
C GLU A 960 16.82 -42.28 -4.47
N SER A 961 17.73 -41.57 -3.81
CA SER A 961 18.86 -40.85 -4.40
C SER A 961 19.80 -41.81 -5.15
N PRO A 962 20.28 -41.48 -6.38
CA PRO A 962 21.32 -42.28 -7.01
C PRO A 962 22.68 -41.87 -6.43
N MET A 963 23.09 -42.62 -5.41
CA MET A 963 24.47 -42.72 -4.96
C MET A 963 25.31 -43.31 -6.10
N ILE A 964 26.19 -42.51 -6.71
CA ILE A 964 27.12 -42.99 -7.76
C ILE A 964 28.13 -43.94 -7.10
N ARG A 965 27.88 -45.25 -7.20
CA ARG A 965 28.86 -46.30 -6.87
C ARG A 965 29.83 -46.47 -8.03
N PHE A 966 31.08 -46.10 -7.83
CA PHE A 966 32.17 -46.61 -8.67
C PHE A 966 32.50 -48.05 -8.24
N ARG A 967 32.19 -49.01 -9.11
CA ARG A 967 32.74 -50.37 -9.06
C ARG A 967 34.04 -50.36 -9.84
N ASP A 968 35.16 -50.25 -9.14
CA ASP A 968 36.24 -51.24 -9.19
C ASP A 968 37.41 -50.79 -8.31
N GLY A 969 37.83 -51.70 -7.43
CA GLY A 969 38.87 -51.46 -6.45
C GLY A 969 40.25 -51.49 -7.09
N SER A 970 40.93 -50.35 -7.12
CA SER A 970 42.39 -50.29 -7.03
C SER A 970 42.90 -48.87 -6.74
N ARG A 971 43.49 -48.71 -5.55
CA ARG A 971 44.44 -47.69 -5.08
C ARG A 971 44.07 -46.20 -5.24
N MET A 972 43.94 -45.55 -4.08
CA MET A 972 44.04 -44.11 -3.88
C MET A 972 45.24 -43.49 -4.62
N ALA A 973 44.97 -42.47 -5.43
CA ALA A 973 45.94 -41.43 -5.79
C ALA A 973 45.23 -40.07 -5.76
N MET A 974 45.64 -39.20 -4.82
CA MET A 974 45.27 -37.78 -4.81
C MET A 974 45.79 -37.12 -6.09
N MET A 975 44.91 -36.53 -6.89
CA MET A 975 45.30 -35.55 -7.91
C MET A 975 44.93 -34.14 -7.44
N ARG A 976 45.96 -33.40 -7.00
CA ARG A 976 45.97 -31.93 -6.95
C ARG A 976 45.78 -31.42 -8.38
N LEU A 977 44.66 -30.78 -8.69
CA LEU A 977 44.54 -29.97 -9.90
C LEU A 977 45.33 -28.67 -9.71
N ARG A 978 46.45 -28.57 -10.45
CA ARG A 978 47.22 -27.34 -10.62
C ARG A 978 46.44 -26.38 -11.53
N ARG A 979 46.52 -25.09 -11.21
CA ARG A 979 46.31 -23.96 -12.13
C ARG A 979 47.17 -24.17 -13.36
N GLU A 980 46.59 -24.54 -14.50
CA GLU A 980 47.07 -24.31 -15.88
C GLU A 980 46.22 -25.15 -16.83
N GLU A 981 45.09 -24.61 -17.28
CA GLU A 981 44.40 -25.04 -18.52
C GLU A 981 43.32 -24.01 -18.92
N THR A 982 43.73 -22.75 -19.07
CA THR A 982 42.99 -21.74 -19.85
C THR A 982 43.23 -21.99 -21.33
N GLN A 983 42.53 -22.93 -21.96
CA GLN A 983 42.50 -23.04 -23.43
C GLN A 983 41.42 -23.97 -24.05
N ILE A 984 40.19 -24.06 -23.51
CA ILE A 984 39.08 -24.77 -24.23
C ILE A 984 37.72 -24.05 -24.07
N LEU A 985 37.66 -22.74 -24.33
CA LEU A 985 36.39 -21.99 -24.46
C LEU A 985 36.47 -21.00 -25.63
N THR A 986 36.70 -21.54 -26.83
CA THR A 986 36.62 -20.77 -28.09
C THR A 986 36.06 -21.62 -29.23
N PHE A 987 35.05 -22.44 -28.93
CA PHE A 987 34.29 -23.19 -29.92
C PHE A 987 32.85 -23.30 -29.44
N TRP A 988 32.11 -22.18 -29.38
CA TRP A 988 30.63 -22.19 -29.33
C TRP A 988 29.99 -20.86 -29.79
N PHE A 989 30.66 -20.19 -30.72
CA PHE A 989 30.12 -19.04 -31.47
C PHE A 989 30.33 -19.30 -32.96
N LEU A 990 29.57 -20.25 -33.53
CA LEU A 990 29.35 -20.44 -34.97
C LEU A 990 28.49 -21.69 -35.18
N CYS A 991 27.18 -21.57 -35.01
CA CYS A 991 26.15 -22.40 -35.69
C CYS A 991 24.74 -21.95 -35.28
N SER A 992 24.30 -20.80 -35.81
CA SER A 992 22.88 -20.44 -35.86
C SER A 992 22.54 -19.91 -37.25
N SER A 993 22.72 -20.75 -38.26
CA SER A 993 22.14 -20.53 -39.58
C SER A 993 22.00 -21.85 -40.33
N GLY A 994 20.75 -22.28 -40.60
CA GLY A 994 20.45 -23.18 -41.71
C GLY A 994 19.80 -24.52 -41.36
N ASN A 995 18.49 -24.58 -41.58
CA ASN A 995 17.73 -25.64 -42.27
C ASN A 995 18.11 -27.14 -42.11
N ALA A 996 17.05 -27.87 -41.73
CA ALA A 996 16.56 -29.12 -42.32
C ALA A 996 17.20 -30.47 -41.95
N MET A 997 16.27 -31.43 -41.79
CA MET A 997 16.37 -32.88 -41.99
C MET A 997 17.07 -33.76 -40.94
N SER A 998 16.21 -34.43 -40.17
CA SER A 998 16.11 -35.90 -40.06
C SER A 998 17.25 -36.73 -39.43
N ARG A 999 16.80 -37.67 -38.58
CA ARG A 999 17.33 -39.01 -38.26
C ARG A 999 18.25 -39.18 -37.03
N THR A 1000 17.69 -39.97 -36.10
CA THR A 1000 18.24 -41.16 -35.40
C THR A 1000 19.38 -41.03 -34.38
N CYS A 1001 19.00 -41.26 -33.11
CA CYS A 1001 19.43 -42.33 -32.19
C CYS A 1001 20.92 -42.56 -31.83
N GLY A 1002 21.15 -42.72 -30.53
CA GLY A 1002 22.30 -43.39 -29.87
C GLY A 1002 23.50 -42.45 -29.68
N THR A 1003 24.05 -42.23 -28.48
CA THR A 1003 24.16 -43.01 -27.23
C THR A 1003 24.42 -42.04 -26.08
#